data_AF-B2JWZ9-F1
#
_entry.id   AF-B2JWZ9-F1
#
_cell.length_a   1.000
_cell.length_b   1.000
_cell.length_c   1.000
_cell.angle_alpha   90.00
_cell.angle_beta   90.00
_cell.angle_gamma   90.00
#
_symmetry.space_group_name_H-M   'P 1'
#
loop_
_entity.id
_entity.type
_entity.pdbx_description
1 polymer ?
#
loop_
_entity_poly.entity_id
_entity_poly.type
_entity_poly.pdbx_seq_one_letter_code
_entity_poly.pdbx_strand_id
1 'polypeptide(L)'
;MADQPKKMNVVQLTFIVTVNMMGSGIIMLPTNMAKVGAISLLSWIVTALGSMAIAYGFAQAGIINQRAGGMAAYAEDAYGKPGYFQVFFLYFLSLAIANVAVASSALGYLAAFFPILTASPLATCIGVIALLWITTAANFGGPKLTGRIGSITVWGVILPVGFMSIAGWFWFKPGLFAAAWNPQGLRLIDGMGSSIALTLWAFLGMESAVQNSSAVENPKRDVPLACLFGTLGAAVIYVLSTTAIQGIVPNADLAKSTGPFGLAFAHMFSPMIGSIVMALAAMACVGSLLGWQFTLAQTAKDAADSNMFPSIFSKASHNGAPIPGMIIMGIVQSLMALSTISPNLAEQFAALVNLAVVTNVLPYIISLSALFVMMRDAGTEPAVYRRNGIVAVIAMVYSVYALYASGKDAVLGGMLVMAIGYVIYGFIAPRLSLLGAKARKPTIAAASIIAFLVLCAPAPRPAHAAGASAAQSGALARIKQTGKINIGYVDVASPFVYRDSEGRAVGYLAGICQGVADQVKSRLSLPALTVNWIQVSSDERYRALQDHRIDLLCGDPETLTGRQFISYSVPVYPGGVGALMRTDAARGLKELLSGADIEAHGPIWRASPAQLLNAQTFSAVKDTPTARWLNDRIREFKLTARVVTVSSHEEGVRQVLDRKTNVFFAERQILQDAVKRSTASDSLQVLQRRFTVVLVSLGVAREDEDMRLFVDQSLSKMYTSGAYRGLFVKWFGEPDEDTKKFYRAAILPE
;
A
#
# COMPACT_ATOMS: atom_id res chain seq x y z
N MET A 1 49.22 19.48 -25.21
CA MET A 1 48.38 19.81 -24.04
C MET A 1 47.02 19.22 -24.29
N ALA A 2 46.69 18.09 -23.64
CA ALA A 2 45.35 17.51 -23.74
C ALA A 2 44.36 18.46 -23.05
N ASP A 3 43.33 18.86 -23.80
CA ASP A 3 42.26 19.75 -23.37
C ASP A 3 41.66 19.22 -22.06
N GLN A 4 41.82 19.96 -20.94
CA GLN A 4 41.26 19.51 -19.67
C GLN A 4 39.73 19.41 -19.82
N PRO A 5 39.10 18.30 -19.36
CA PRO A 5 37.64 18.21 -19.39
C PRO A 5 37.07 19.37 -18.57
N LYS A 6 36.29 20.24 -19.22
CA LYS A 6 35.72 21.44 -18.61
C LYS A 6 34.81 21.04 -17.44
N LYS A 7 35.28 21.33 -16.22
CA LYS A 7 34.61 21.02 -14.95
C LYS A 7 33.50 22.04 -14.64
N MET A 8 32.63 21.70 -13.69
CA MET A 8 31.52 22.54 -13.24
C MET A 8 31.95 23.57 -12.20
N ASN A 9 31.42 24.79 -12.29
CA ASN A 9 31.64 25.83 -11.28
C ASN A 9 30.63 25.75 -10.11
N VAL A 10 30.87 26.50 -9.02
CA VAL A 10 30.03 26.50 -7.81
C VAL A 10 28.56 26.83 -8.06
N VAL A 11 28.27 27.73 -9.01
CA VAL A 11 26.90 28.15 -9.33
C VAL A 11 26.15 27.01 -10.02
N GLN A 12 26.78 26.38 -11.01
CA GLN A 12 26.21 25.23 -11.71
C GLN A 12 26.03 24.04 -10.77
N LEU A 13 26.98 23.80 -9.86
CA LEU A 13 26.87 22.75 -8.84
C LEU A 13 25.72 22.99 -7.88
N THR A 14 25.57 24.24 -7.39
CA THR A 14 24.47 24.63 -6.52
C THR A 14 23.12 24.47 -7.24
N PHE A 15 23.05 24.82 -8.53
CA PHE A 15 21.84 24.57 -9.33
C PHE A 15 21.55 23.08 -9.48
N ILE A 16 22.53 22.21 -9.72
CA ILE A 16 22.30 20.76 -9.76
C ILE A 16 21.79 20.24 -8.42
N VAL A 17 22.40 20.64 -7.31
CA VAL A 17 21.93 20.26 -5.97
C VAL A 17 20.48 20.69 -5.78
N THR A 18 20.18 21.95 -6.11
CA THR A 18 18.84 22.53 -5.98
C THR A 18 17.82 21.79 -6.88
N VAL A 19 18.17 21.48 -8.12
CA VAL A 19 17.32 20.71 -9.06
C VAL A 19 17.06 19.30 -8.56
N ASN A 20 18.10 18.61 -8.11
CA ASN A 20 18.01 17.23 -7.67
C ASN A 20 17.12 17.10 -6.44
N MET A 21 17.20 18.08 -5.52
CA MET A 21 16.32 18.17 -4.35
C MET A 21 14.89 18.60 -4.74
N MET A 22 14.74 19.71 -5.45
CA MET A 22 13.43 20.34 -5.69
C MET A 22 12.59 19.66 -6.75
N GLY A 23 13.20 19.00 -7.74
CA GLY A 23 12.51 18.62 -8.97
C GLY A 23 11.26 17.76 -8.79
N SER A 24 11.40 16.56 -8.24
CA SER A 24 10.24 15.69 -7.95
C SER A 24 9.83 15.70 -6.48
N GLY A 25 10.74 16.12 -5.60
CA GLY A 25 10.54 16.12 -4.15
C GLY A 25 9.40 17.05 -3.75
N ILE A 26 9.49 18.35 -4.04
CA ILE A 26 8.55 19.34 -3.50
C ILE A 26 7.16 19.27 -4.10
N ILE A 27 7.04 18.89 -5.37
CA ILE A 27 5.85 19.22 -6.13
C ILE A 27 4.66 18.36 -5.67
N MET A 28 4.87 17.11 -5.24
CA MET A 28 3.79 16.27 -4.70
C MET A 28 3.59 16.35 -3.18
N LEU A 29 4.50 17.02 -2.46
CA LEU A 29 4.43 17.08 -1.00
C LEU A 29 3.18 17.73 -0.44
N PRO A 30 2.67 18.87 -0.97
CA PRO A 30 1.47 19.48 -0.41
C PRO A 30 0.27 18.52 -0.43
N THR A 31 0.12 17.71 -1.49
CA THR A 31 -0.94 16.67 -1.56
C THR A 31 -0.76 15.63 -0.46
N ASN A 32 0.45 15.06 -0.33
CA ASN A 32 0.68 14.00 0.65
C ASN A 32 0.60 14.50 2.10
N MET A 33 1.04 15.73 2.35
CA MET A 33 0.90 16.38 3.65
C MET A 33 -0.54 16.76 3.93
N ALA A 34 -1.31 17.15 2.91
CA ALA A 34 -2.74 17.42 3.06
C ALA A 34 -3.54 16.17 3.46
N LYS A 35 -3.13 14.97 3.02
CA LYS A 35 -3.74 13.70 3.47
C LYS A 35 -3.64 13.48 4.98
N VAL A 36 -2.64 14.06 5.65
CA VAL A 36 -2.50 14.02 7.12
C VAL A 36 -3.12 15.27 7.76
N GLY A 37 -2.87 16.43 7.18
CA GLY A 37 -3.21 17.74 7.72
C GLY A 37 -1.98 18.64 7.88
N ALA A 38 -2.22 19.94 8.13
CA ALA A 38 -1.14 20.92 8.28
C ALA A 38 -0.24 20.68 9.50
N ILE A 39 -0.70 19.86 10.47
CA ILE A 39 0.13 19.37 11.58
C ILE A 39 1.40 18.66 11.11
N SER A 40 1.38 18.06 9.91
CA SER A 40 2.56 17.46 9.28
C SER A 40 3.61 18.47 8.82
N LEU A 41 3.29 19.77 8.74
CA LEU A 41 4.29 20.81 8.46
C LEU A 41 5.37 20.87 9.55
N LEU A 42 5.08 20.40 10.77
CA LEU A 42 6.08 20.28 11.83
C LEU A 42 7.20 19.30 11.46
N SER A 43 6.93 18.31 10.58
CA SER A 43 7.97 17.43 10.03
C SER A 43 9.05 18.23 9.31
N TRP A 44 8.71 19.36 8.66
CA TRP A 44 9.73 20.18 7.99
C TRP A 44 10.76 20.75 8.94
N ILE A 45 10.37 21.11 10.17
CA ILE A 45 11.32 21.67 11.14
C ILE A 45 12.35 20.60 11.51
N VAL A 46 11.88 19.40 11.84
CA VAL A 46 12.73 18.26 12.20
C VAL A 46 13.61 17.85 11.02
N THR A 47 13.02 17.72 9.84
CA THR A 47 13.72 17.32 8.62
C THR A 47 14.70 18.37 8.14
N ALA A 48 14.36 19.66 8.17
CA ALA A 48 15.28 20.72 7.74
C ALA A 48 16.49 20.80 8.67
N LEU A 49 16.29 20.74 10.00
CA LEU A 49 17.39 20.72 10.97
C LEU A 49 18.27 19.48 10.79
N GLY A 50 17.65 18.31 10.63
CA GLY A 50 18.36 17.05 10.39
C GLY A 50 19.17 17.04 9.10
N SER A 51 18.55 17.43 7.98
CA SER A 51 19.21 17.54 6.68
C SER A 51 20.31 18.59 6.69
N MET A 52 20.14 19.71 7.42
CA MET A 52 21.20 20.70 7.58
C MET A 52 22.40 20.15 8.35
N ALA A 53 22.16 19.34 9.39
CA ALA A 53 23.22 18.69 10.14
C ALA A 53 23.99 17.68 9.25
N ILE A 54 23.29 16.89 8.43
CA ILE A 54 23.92 15.98 7.47
C ILE A 54 24.72 16.77 6.41
N ALA A 55 24.13 17.83 5.83
CA ALA A 55 24.80 18.68 4.84
C ALA A 55 26.06 19.33 5.41
N TYR A 56 26.01 19.79 6.68
CA TYR A 56 27.19 20.28 7.39
C TYR A 56 28.25 19.19 7.57
N GLY A 57 27.86 17.98 7.99
CA GLY A 57 28.78 16.85 8.12
C GLY A 57 29.48 16.50 6.80
N PHE A 58 28.73 16.46 5.71
CA PHE A 58 29.25 16.25 4.36
C PHE A 58 30.14 17.40 3.87
N ALA A 59 29.78 18.64 4.18
CA ALA A 59 30.63 19.80 3.91
C ALA A 59 31.98 19.67 4.63
N GLN A 60 32.00 19.25 5.90
CA GLN A 60 33.26 19.02 6.63
C GLN A 60 34.05 17.84 6.06
N ALA A 61 33.39 16.73 5.73
CA ALA A 61 34.03 15.57 5.12
C ALA A 61 34.69 15.94 3.76
N GLY A 62 34.01 16.73 2.93
CA GLY A 62 34.53 17.19 1.64
C GLY A 62 35.69 18.18 1.70
N ILE A 63 35.87 18.88 2.82
CA ILE A 63 37.06 19.70 3.07
C ILE A 63 38.29 18.80 3.32
N ILE A 64 38.09 17.68 4.01
CA ILE A 64 39.15 16.75 4.41
C ILE A 64 39.52 15.79 3.27
N ASN A 65 38.52 15.20 2.60
CA ASN A 65 38.71 14.20 1.55
C ASN A 65 38.11 14.66 0.22
N GLN A 66 38.96 14.70 -0.82
CA GLN A 66 38.63 15.15 -2.17
C GLN A 66 38.78 14.04 -3.23
N ARG A 67 38.91 12.77 -2.80
CA ARG A 67 39.04 11.64 -3.72
C ARG A 67 37.72 11.42 -4.46
N ALA A 68 37.82 10.91 -5.69
CA ALA A 68 36.67 10.48 -6.47
C ALA A 68 35.90 9.36 -5.74
N GLY A 69 34.59 9.26 -5.97
CA GLY A 69 33.70 8.32 -5.29
C GLY A 69 32.83 8.91 -4.16
N GLY A 70 33.00 10.20 -3.85
CA GLY A 70 32.10 10.95 -2.96
C GLY A 70 31.91 10.30 -1.59
N MET A 71 30.67 9.98 -1.23
CA MET A 71 30.33 9.39 0.07
C MET A 71 31.04 8.04 0.32
N ALA A 72 31.23 7.24 -0.74
CA ALA A 72 31.92 5.95 -0.63
C ALA A 72 33.41 6.14 -0.28
N ALA A 73 34.03 7.20 -0.81
CA ALA A 73 35.42 7.53 -0.50
C ALA A 73 35.61 7.97 0.96
N TYR A 74 34.58 8.55 1.59
CA TYR A 74 34.59 8.88 3.02
C TYR A 74 34.50 7.62 3.87
N ALA A 75 33.59 6.71 3.52
CA ALA A 75 33.46 5.43 4.21
C ALA A 75 34.72 4.57 4.11
N GLU A 76 35.48 4.68 3.02
CA GLU A 76 36.76 3.99 2.86
C GLU A 76 37.80 4.40 3.93
N ASP A 77 37.82 5.67 4.36
CA ASP A 77 38.80 6.15 5.34
C ASP A 77 38.63 5.50 6.72
N ALA A 78 37.39 5.16 7.11
CA ALA A 78 37.11 4.54 8.40
C ALA A 78 36.94 3.01 8.34
N TYR A 79 36.36 2.50 7.26
CA TYR A 79 35.94 1.10 7.15
C TYR A 79 36.65 0.33 6.03
N GLY A 80 37.57 0.99 5.30
CA GLY A 80 38.32 0.40 4.20
C GLY A 80 37.45 0.05 2.98
N LYS A 81 38.00 -0.83 2.14
CA LYS A 81 37.39 -1.32 0.90
C LYS A 81 35.96 -1.90 1.05
N PRO A 82 35.61 -2.63 2.14
CA PRO A 82 34.24 -3.07 2.37
C PRO A 82 33.26 -1.90 2.56
N GLY A 83 33.66 -0.88 3.34
CA GLY A 83 32.84 0.32 3.57
C GLY A 83 32.59 1.11 2.28
N TYR A 84 33.62 1.27 1.45
CA TYR A 84 33.49 1.88 0.12
C TYR A 84 32.41 1.16 -0.69
N PHE A 85 32.54 -0.17 -0.84
CA PHE A 85 31.62 -0.93 -1.68
C PHE A 85 30.19 -0.87 -1.15
N GLN A 86 30.00 -0.97 0.17
CA GLN A 86 28.68 -0.97 0.76
C GLN A 86 27.95 0.37 0.56
N VAL A 87 28.64 1.48 0.79
CA VAL A 87 28.09 2.82 0.57
C VAL A 87 27.82 3.06 -0.91
N PHE A 88 28.76 2.70 -1.79
CA PHE A 88 28.57 2.76 -3.23
C PHE A 88 27.34 1.95 -3.67
N PHE A 89 27.24 0.69 -3.27
CA PHE A 89 26.20 -0.23 -3.72
C PHE A 89 24.81 0.21 -3.28
N LEU A 90 24.65 0.58 -2.01
CA LEU A 90 23.40 1.08 -1.45
C LEU A 90 22.96 2.38 -2.13
N TYR A 91 23.90 3.32 -2.29
CA TYR A 91 23.63 4.59 -2.96
C TYR A 91 23.29 4.39 -4.45
N PHE A 92 24.03 3.54 -5.15
CA PHE A 92 23.81 3.23 -6.56
C PHE A 92 22.42 2.62 -6.80
N LEU A 93 21.99 1.69 -5.95
CA LEU A 93 20.65 1.10 -6.05
C LEU A 93 19.56 2.12 -5.70
N SER A 94 19.77 2.94 -4.66
CA SER A 94 18.88 4.05 -4.30
C SER A 94 18.63 4.95 -5.51
N LEU A 95 19.68 5.38 -6.22
CA LEU A 95 19.56 6.21 -7.41
C LEU A 95 18.79 5.53 -8.55
N ALA A 96 18.97 4.22 -8.74
CA ALA A 96 18.22 3.48 -9.74
C ALA A 96 16.71 3.48 -9.44
N ILE A 97 16.33 3.22 -8.18
CA ILE A 97 14.94 3.27 -7.69
C ILE A 97 14.38 4.69 -7.80
N ALA A 98 15.14 5.68 -7.35
CA ALA A 98 14.74 7.08 -7.30
C ALA A 98 14.36 7.63 -8.68
N ASN A 99 15.14 7.30 -9.70
CA ASN A 99 14.85 7.69 -11.08
C ASN A 99 13.51 7.15 -11.59
N VAL A 100 13.11 5.93 -11.22
CA VAL A 100 11.78 5.38 -11.60
C VAL A 100 10.67 6.17 -10.90
N ALA A 101 10.86 6.53 -9.64
CA ALA A 101 9.91 7.37 -8.89
C ALA A 101 9.78 8.78 -9.51
N VAL A 102 10.91 9.43 -9.84
CA VAL A 102 10.95 10.74 -10.49
C VAL A 102 10.26 10.70 -11.86
N ALA A 103 10.51 9.66 -12.66
CA ALA A 103 9.87 9.47 -13.96
C ALA A 103 8.35 9.27 -13.83
N SER A 104 7.92 8.51 -12.82
CA SER A 104 6.49 8.32 -12.49
C SER A 104 5.82 9.65 -12.11
N SER A 105 6.50 10.48 -11.31
CA SER A 105 6.02 11.83 -10.97
C SER A 105 5.92 12.72 -12.22
N ALA A 106 6.93 12.71 -13.10
CA ALA A 106 6.91 13.48 -14.34
C ALA A 106 5.72 13.08 -15.24
N LEU A 107 5.46 11.77 -15.36
CA LEU A 107 4.33 11.25 -16.12
C LEU A 107 2.99 11.69 -15.51
N GLY A 108 2.88 11.72 -14.18
CA GLY A 108 1.69 12.21 -13.48
C GLY A 108 1.35 13.66 -13.81
N TYR A 109 2.34 14.54 -13.95
CA TYR A 109 2.13 15.93 -14.40
C TYR A 109 1.73 16.00 -15.88
N LEU A 110 2.35 15.18 -16.74
CA LEU A 110 2.01 15.12 -18.16
C LEU A 110 0.60 14.57 -18.40
N ALA A 111 0.09 13.71 -17.51
CA ALA A 111 -1.25 13.15 -17.59
C ALA A 111 -2.36 14.22 -17.55
N ALA A 112 -2.10 15.40 -16.95
CA ALA A 112 -3.03 16.53 -16.97
C ALA A 112 -3.31 17.05 -18.40
N PHE A 113 -2.35 16.87 -19.31
CA PHE A 113 -2.47 17.27 -20.72
C PHE A 113 -2.77 16.08 -21.64
N PHE A 114 -2.26 14.90 -21.28
CA PHE A 114 -2.39 13.67 -22.06
C PHE A 114 -2.94 12.55 -21.17
N PRO A 115 -4.27 12.53 -20.88
CA PRO A 115 -4.88 11.55 -19.98
C PRO A 115 -4.66 10.09 -20.40
N ILE A 116 -4.40 9.84 -21.69
CA ILE A 116 -4.09 8.52 -22.23
C ILE A 116 -2.87 7.87 -21.58
N LEU A 117 -1.92 8.68 -21.08
CA LEU A 117 -0.71 8.21 -20.42
C LEU A 117 -0.99 7.46 -19.11
N THR A 118 -2.12 7.74 -18.46
CA THR A 118 -2.56 7.10 -17.21
C THR A 118 -3.88 6.34 -17.37
N ALA A 119 -4.31 6.07 -18.60
CA ALA A 119 -5.58 5.39 -18.86
C ALA A 119 -5.60 3.92 -18.39
N SER A 120 -4.42 3.30 -18.28
CA SER A 120 -4.25 1.97 -17.70
C SER A 120 -2.91 1.84 -16.97
N PRO A 121 -2.76 0.88 -16.05
CA PRO A 121 -1.46 0.59 -15.41
C PRO A 121 -0.36 0.27 -16.43
N LEU A 122 -0.72 -0.39 -17.54
CA LEU A 122 0.22 -0.69 -18.61
C LEU A 122 0.63 0.58 -19.39
N ALA A 123 -0.31 1.47 -19.70
CA ALA A 123 -0.01 2.75 -20.36
C ALA A 123 0.92 3.61 -19.49
N THR A 124 0.67 3.62 -18.18
CA THR A 124 1.51 4.30 -17.19
C THR A 124 2.94 3.74 -17.20
N CYS A 125 3.07 2.41 -17.15
CA CYS A 125 4.37 1.75 -17.20
C CYS A 125 5.14 2.05 -18.50
N ILE A 126 4.46 1.98 -19.66
CA ILE A 126 5.08 2.30 -20.96
C ILE A 126 5.52 3.76 -20.99
N GLY A 127 4.70 4.68 -20.48
CA GLY A 127 5.03 6.11 -20.40
C GLY A 127 6.26 6.38 -19.53
N VAL A 128 6.37 5.72 -18.37
CA VAL A 128 7.55 5.81 -17.49
C VAL A 128 8.80 5.28 -18.20
N ILE A 129 8.72 4.11 -18.83
CA ILE A 129 9.85 3.53 -19.59
C ILE A 129 10.27 4.45 -20.73
N ALA A 130 9.31 5.00 -21.49
CA ALA A 130 9.59 5.94 -22.55
C ALA A 130 10.32 7.19 -22.04
N LEU A 131 9.84 7.79 -20.94
CA LEU A 131 10.49 8.94 -20.30
C LEU A 131 11.91 8.61 -19.83
N LEU A 132 12.12 7.44 -19.21
CA LEU A 132 13.44 6.97 -18.79
C LEU A 132 14.41 6.88 -19.97
N TRP A 133 13.99 6.30 -21.10
CA TRP A 133 14.84 6.18 -22.28
C TRP A 133 15.08 7.51 -23.00
N ILE A 134 14.08 8.38 -23.10
CA ILE A 134 14.23 9.72 -23.69
C ILE A 134 15.28 10.53 -22.91
N THR A 135 15.19 10.51 -21.58
CA THR A 135 16.14 11.20 -20.71
C THR A 135 17.52 10.54 -20.71
N THR A 136 17.58 9.21 -20.73
CA THR A 136 18.85 8.47 -20.85
C THR A 136 19.57 8.82 -22.17
N ALA A 137 18.84 8.88 -23.28
CA ALA A 137 19.39 9.25 -24.58
C ALA A 137 19.90 10.70 -24.60
N ALA A 138 19.18 11.64 -23.98
CA ALA A 138 19.64 13.02 -23.84
C ALA A 138 20.94 13.11 -23.03
N ASN A 139 21.14 12.23 -22.05
CA ASN A 139 22.37 12.14 -21.26
C ASN A 139 23.58 11.59 -22.04
N PHE A 140 23.41 11.00 -23.23
CA PHE A 140 24.53 10.55 -24.08
C PHE A 140 25.41 11.71 -24.58
N GLY A 141 24.86 12.94 -24.61
CA GLY A 141 25.62 14.15 -24.92
C GLY A 141 26.64 14.57 -23.85
N GLY A 142 26.69 13.87 -22.72
CA GLY A 142 27.69 14.08 -21.67
C GLY A 142 27.38 15.25 -20.71
N PRO A 143 28.27 15.48 -19.73
CA PRO A 143 28.03 16.38 -18.60
C PRO A 143 27.60 17.80 -18.99
N LYS A 144 28.17 18.34 -20.09
CA LYS A 144 27.89 19.71 -20.55
C LYS A 144 26.46 19.88 -21.06
N LEU A 145 25.96 18.92 -21.84
CA LEU A 145 24.59 18.96 -22.35
C LEU A 145 23.60 18.79 -21.20
N THR A 146 23.84 17.81 -20.33
CA THR A 146 23.04 17.58 -19.12
C THR A 146 22.96 18.83 -18.25
N GLY A 147 24.10 19.49 -17.99
CA GLY A 147 24.15 20.72 -17.22
C GLY A 147 23.36 21.87 -17.86
N ARG A 148 23.41 22.02 -19.20
CA ARG A 148 22.66 23.06 -19.93
C ARG A 148 21.15 22.81 -19.93
N ILE A 149 20.73 21.55 -20.08
CA ILE A 149 19.31 21.19 -19.98
C ILE A 149 18.84 21.39 -18.54
N GLY A 150 19.63 20.98 -17.55
CA GLY A 150 19.39 21.20 -16.12
C GLY A 150 19.20 22.67 -15.78
N SER A 151 20.06 23.56 -16.29
CA SER A 151 19.98 25.00 -16.03
C SER A 151 18.74 25.69 -16.61
N ILE A 152 18.10 25.08 -17.61
CA ILE A 152 16.84 25.58 -18.19
C ILE A 152 15.66 25.00 -17.41
N THR A 153 15.64 23.68 -17.23
CA THR A 153 14.54 22.95 -16.59
C THR A 153 14.34 23.32 -15.12
N VAL A 154 15.39 23.76 -14.40
CA VAL A 154 15.30 24.25 -13.02
C VAL A 154 14.31 25.40 -12.84
N TRP A 155 14.17 26.27 -13.84
CA TRP A 155 13.26 27.40 -13.77
C TRP A 155 11.79 26.97 -13.72
N GLY A 156 11.50 25.75 -14.20
CA GLY A 156 10.19 25.13 -14.08
C GLY A 156 9.73 24.94 -12.63
N VAL A 157 10.66 24.82 -11.68
CA VAL A 157 10.34 24.73 -10.25
C VAL A 157 10.66 26.02 -9.50
N ILE A 158 11.76 26.72 -9.84
CA ILE A 158 12.12 27.97 -9.15
C ILE A 158 11.03 29.03 -9.31
N LEU A 159 10.46 29.21 -10.52
CA LEU A 159 9.46 30.26 -10.73
C LEU A 159 8.17 30.00 -9.93
N PRO A 160 7.48 28.84 -10.04
CA PRO A 160 6.22 28.66 -9.33
C PRO A 160 6.42 28.55 -7.83
N VAL A 161 7.45 27.85 -7.37
CA VAL A 161 7.68 27.64 -5.94
C VAL A 161 8.21 28.91 -5.28
N GLY A 162 9.12 29.64 -5.94
CA GLY A 162 9.59 30.94 -5.47
C GLY A 162 8.47 31.97 -5.38
N PHE A 163 7.60 32.03 -6.40
CA PHE A 163 6.40 32.87 -6.36
C PHE A 163 5.49 32.49 -5.19
N MET A 164 5.22 31.19 -5.00
CA MET A 164 4.39 30.72 -3.89
C MET A 164 4.98 31.12 -2.52
N SER A 165 6.29 30.99 -2.34
CA SER A 165 6.98 31.32 -1.09
C SER A 165 6.97 32.80 -0.73
N ILE A 166 6.88 33.71 -1.73
CA ILE A 166 6.94 35.17 -1.52
C ILE A 166 5.55 35.81 -1.66
N ALA A 167 4.89 35.62 -2.80
CA ALA A 167 3.63 36.27 -3.13
C ALA A 167 2.39 35.41 -2.80
N GLY A 168 2.54 34.10 -2.61
CA GLY A 168 1.42 33.21 -2.25
C GLY A 168 0.65 33.66 -1.00
N TRP A 169 1.36 34.28 -0.06
CA TRP A 169 0.81 34.76 1.21
C TRP A 169 -0.30 35.82 1.06
N PHE A 170 -0.37 36.55 -0.05
CA PHE A 170 -1.47 37.51 -0.30
C PHE A 170 -2.84 36.82 -0.45
N TRP A 171 -2.86 35.52 -0.79
CA TRP A 171 -4.09 34.72 -0.92
C TRP A 171 -4.31 33.79 0.28
N PHE A 172 -3.43 33.83 1.28
CA PHE A 172 -3.50 32.96 2.44
C PHE A 172 -4.67 33.33 3.34
N LYS A 173 -5.51 32.34 3.68
CA LYS A 173 -6.65 32.49 4.57
C LYS A 173 -6.42 31.74 5.89
N PRO A 174 -6.24 32.43 7.02
CA PRO A 174 -5.98 31.79 8.31
C PRO A 174 -7.06 30.78 8.74
N GLY A 175 -8.34 31.06 8.45
CA GLY A 175 -9.44 30.15 8.76
C GLY A 175 -9.36 28.83 7.98
N LEU A 176 -8.89 28.86 6.73
CA LEU A 176 -8.72 27.67 5.92
C LEU A 176 -7.57 26.80 6.44
N PHE A 177 -6.45 27.44 6.79
CA PHE A 177 -5.30 26.77 7.38
C PHE A 177 -5.64 26.14 8.74
N ALA A 178 -6.38 26.86 9.60
CA ALA A 178 -6.82 26.35 10.90
C ALA A 178 -7.74 25.12 10.76
N ALA A 179 -8.67 25.16 9.80
CA ALA A 179 -9.53 24.01 9.49
C ALA A 179 -8.74 22.81 8.94
N ALA A 180 -7.65 23.07 8.20
CA ALA A 180 -6.75 22.07 7.67
C ALA A 180 -5.71 21.55 8.69
N TRP A 181 -5.66 22.09 9.91
CA TRP A 181 -4.58 21.83 10.88
C TRP A 181 -4.48 20.35 11.26
N ASN A 182 -5.56 19.78 11.78
CA ASN A 182 -5.58 18.39 12.24
C ASN A 182 -6.93 17.72 11.93
N PRO A 183 -7.26 17.51 10.64
CA PRO A 183 -8.55 16.96 10.23
C PRO A 183 -8.77 15.52 10.72
N GLN A 184 -7.70 14.79 11.04
CA GLN A 184 -7.72 13.39 11.50
C GLN A 184 -7.65 13.24 13.03
N GLY A 185 -7.54 14.34 13.79
CA GLY A 185 -7.47 14.28 15.25
C GLY A 185 -6.21 13.57 15.80
N LEU A 186 -5.12 13.55 15.04
CA LEU A 186 -3.87 12.87 15.41
C LEU A 186 -3.17 13.56 16.59
N ARG A 187 -2.39 12.79 17.35
CA ARG A 187 -1.47 13.37 18.35
C ARG A 187 -0.33 14.07 17.61
N LEU A 188 0.23 15.10 18.23
CA LEU A 188 1.26 15.93 17.61
C LEU A 188 2.51 15.15 17.18
N ILE A 189 2.91 14.13 17.96
CA ILE A 189 4.06 13.29 17.62
C ILE A 189 3.77 12.36 16.44
N ASP A 190 2.53 11.87 16.31
CA ASP A 190 2.13 10.97 15.24
C ASP A 190 2.01 11.73 13.90
N GLY A 191 1.37 12.91 13.92
CA GLY A 191 1.28 13.79 12.76
C GLY A 191 2.62 14.38 12.31
N MET A 192 3.53 14.63 13.25
CA MET A 192 4.90 15.05 12.92
C MET A 192 5.75 13.89 12.38
N GLY A 193 5.55 12.67 12.86
CA GLY A 193 6.28 11.49 12.39
C GLY A 193 5.86 11.03 10.98
N SER A 194 4.58 11.18 10.63
CA SER A 194 3.98 10.59 9.42
C SER A 194 4.52 11.11 8.09
N SER A 195 5.15 12.29 8.07
CA SER A 195 5.65 12.90 6.82
C SER A 195 7.16 12.98 6.73
N ILE A 196 7.91 12.46 7.70
CA ILE A 196 9.38 12.58 7.76
C ILE A 196 10.07 11.88 6.59
N ALA A 197 9.61 10.70 6.19
CA ALA A 197 10.19 9.99 5.05
C ALA A 197 10.01 10.79 3.75
N LEU A 198 8.84 11.41 3.55
CA LEU A 198 8.53 12.22 2.38
C LEU A 198 9.25 13.57 2.40
N THR A 199 9.32 14.24 3.54
CA THR A 199 10.09 15.48 3.66
C THR A 199 11.58 15.20 3.49
N LEU A 200 12.12 14.09 4.02
CA LEU A 200 13.50 13.70 3.79
C LEU A 200 13.77 13.37 2.33
N TRP A 201 12.85 12.68 1.65
CA TRP A 201 12.91 12.48 0.21
C TRP A 201 13.13 13.79 -0.55
N ALA A 202 12.45 14.87 -0.13
CA ALA A 202 12.61 16.19 -0.73
C ALA A 202 14.00 16.82 -0.51
N PHE A 203 14.74 16.36 0.50
CA PHE A 203 16.12 16.78 0.76
C PHE A 203 17.18 15.85 0.16
N LEU A 204 16.81 14.67 -0.34
CA LEU A 204 17.75 13.84 -1.09
C LEU A 204 18.19 14.62 -2.33
N GLY A 205 19.49 14.77 -2.49
CA GLY A 205 20.08 15.66 -3.49
C GLY A 205 21.18 16.56 -2.92
N MET A 206 21.17 16.83 -1.61
CA MET A 206 22.23 17.61 -0.94
C MET A 206 23.62 16.96 -1.04
N GLU A 207 23.67 15.63 -1.10
CA GLU A 207 24.87 14.83 -1.35
C GLU A 207 25.36 14.91 -2.80
N SER A 208 24.55 15.42 -3.74
CA SER A 208 24.93 15.51 -5.16
C SER A 208 26.20 16.34 -5.36
N ALA A 209 26.44 17.35 -4.50
CA ALA A 209 27.67 18.13 -4.51
C ALA A 209 28.88 17.26 -4.16
N VAL A 210 28.77 16.43 -3.12
CA VAL A 210 29.81 15.50 -2.68
C VAL A 210 30.07 14.44 -3.74
N GLN A 211 29.00 13.86 -4.28
CA GLN A 211 29.10 12.75 -5.20
C GLN A 211 29.72 13.16 -6.54
N ASN A 212 29.42 14.37 -7.01
CA ASN A 212 29.97 14.90 -8.24
C ASN A 212 31.27 15.71 -8.04
N SER A 213 31.94 15.58 -6.88
CA SER A 213 33.17 16.32 -6.55
C SER A 213 34.29 16.15 -7.58
N SER A 214 34.39 14.99 -8.23
CA SER A 214 35.37 14.73 -9.30
C SER A 214 35.17 15.61 -10.55
N ALA A 215 33.94 16.09 -10.77
CA ALA A 215 33.52 16.90 -11.90
C ALA A 215 33.48 18.42 -11.60
N VAL A 216 33.99 18.87 -10.44
CA VAL A 216 33.93 20.27 -9.97
C VAL A 216 35.30 20.95 -10.04
N GLU A 217 35.31 22.25 -10.38
CA GLU A 217 36.52 23.08 -10.51
C GLU A 217 37.32 23.16 -9.20
N ASN A 218 36.70 23.59 -8.10
CA ASN A 218 37.34 23.68 -6.79
C ASN A 218 36.56 22.87 -5.72
N PRO A 219 36.80 21.55 -5.61
CA PRO A 219 36.07 20.69 -4.68
C PRO A 219 36.17 21.14 -3.21
N LYS A 220 37.31 21.71 -2.78
CA LYS A 220 37.52 22.14 -1.40
C LYS A 220 36.55 23.24 -0.96
N ARG A 221 36.25 24.16 -1.88
CA ARG A 221 35.45 25.35 -1.61
C ARG A 221 34.01 25.15 -2.07
N ASP A 222 33.84 24.65 -3.28
CA ASP A 222 32.56 24.71 -3.98
C ASP A 222 31.58 23.66 -3.45
N VAL A 223 32.06 22.46 -3.09
CA VAL A 223 31.23 21.37 -2.58
C VAL A 223 30.59 21.74 -1.23
N PRO A 224 31.35 22.21 -0.21
CA PRO A 224 30.76 22.67 1.06
C PRO A 224 29.71 23.76 0.89
N LEU A 225 30.01 24.77 0.05
CA LEU A 225 29.11 25.91 -0.16
C LEU A 225 27.84 25.48 -0.90
N ALA A 226 27.95 24.68 -1.96
CA ALA A 226 26.80 24.19 -2.71
C ALA A 226 25.91 23.28 -1.85
N CYS A 227 26.51 22.42 -1.02
CA CYS A 227 25.78 21.55 -0.11
C CYS A 227 24.98 22.35 0.94
N LEU A 228 25.62 23.30 1.63
CA LEU A 228 24.96 24.09 2.68
C LEU A 228 23.93 25.08 2.12
N PHE A 229 24.30 25.89 1.12
CA PHE A 229 23.38 26.89 0.56
C PHE A 229 22.24 26.26 -0.23
N GLY A 230 22.52 25.18 -0.98
CA GLY A 230 21.47 24.42 -1.67
C GLY A 230 20.46 23.85 -0.67
N THR A 231 20.95 23.24 0.41
CA THR A 231 20.07 22.65 1.44
C THR A 231 19.26 23.70 2.19
N LEU A 232 19.88 24.83 2.55
CA LEU A 232 19.20 25.90 3.28
C LEU A 232 18.15 26.59 2.39
N GLY A 233 18.51 26.87 1.14
CA GLY A 233 17.60 27.44 0.15
C GLY A 233 16.38 26.54 -0.07
N ALA A 234 16.60 25.24 -0.25
CA ALA A 234 15.52 24.26 -0.38
C ALA A 234 14.63 24.23 0.87
N ALA A 235 15.22 24.16 2.08
CA ALA A 235 14.46 24.15 3.34
C ALA A 235 13.51 25.34 3.47
N VAL A 236 14.02 26.57 3.26
CA VAL A 236 13.23 27.80 3.38
C VAL A 236 12.09 27.78 2.37
N ILE A 237 12.39 27.44 1.12
CA ILE A 237 11.40 27.43 0.04
C ILE A 237 10.33 26.36 0.29
N TYR A 238 10.71 25.18 0.77
CA TYR A 238 9.77 24.09 1.06
C TYR A 238 8.79 24.44 2.16
N VAL A 239 9.28 24.97 3.29
CA VAL A 239 8.43 25.38 4.41
C VAL A 239 7.47 26.47 3.97
N LEU A 240 7.96 27.53 3.32
CA LEU A 240 7.13 28.67 2.94
C LEU A 240 6.08 28.29 1.90
N SER A 241 6.48 27.61 0.82
CA SER A 241 5.55 27.26 -0.26
C SER A 241 4.46 26.26 0.17
N THR A 242 4.82 25.21 0.91
CA THR A 242 3.85 24.20 1.36
C THR A 242 2.86 24.78 2.36
N THR A 243 3.35 25.64 3.28
CA THR A 243 2.49 26.34 4.24
C THR A 243 1.53 27.29 3.52
N ALA A 244 2.03 28.07 2.55
CA ALA A 244 1.19 28.98 1.77
C ALA A 244 0.07 28.22 1.04
N ILE A 245 0.38 27.12 0.36
CA ILE A 245 -0.60 26.30 -0.39
C ILE A 245 -1.72 25.79 0.52
N GLN A 246 -1.41 25.31 1.73
CA GLN A 246 -2.41 24.79 2.67
C GLN A 246 -3.35 25.88 3.22
N GLY A 247 -2.96 27.16 3.16
CA GLY A 247 -3.86 28.27 3.48
C GLY A 247 -4.59 28.86 2.27
N ILE A 248 -4.31 28.40 1.05
CA ILE A 248 -4.95 28.86 -0.20
C ILE A 248 -6.01 27.86 -0.69
N VAL A 249 -5.69 26.56 -0.64
CA VAL A 249 -6.51 25.49 -1.19
C VAL A 249 -7.18 24.68 -0.07
N PRO A 250 -8.48 24.36 -0.16
CA PRO A 250 -9.13 23.47 0.79
C PRO A 250 -8.42 22.11 0.90
N ASN A 251 -8.21 21.63 2.13
CA ASN A 251 -7.43 20.42 2.40
C ASN A 251 -7.96 19.17 1.66
N ALA A 252 -9.28 19.02 1.54
CA ALA A 252 -9.92 17.89 0.85
C ALA A 252 -9.61 17.86 -0.66
N ASP A 253 -9.51 19.02 -1.30
CA ASP A 253 -9.18 19.15 -2.71
C ASP A 253 -7.67 18.96 -2.92
N LEU A 254 -6.88 19.55 -2.02
CA LEU A 254 -5.42 19.43 -2.03
C LEU A 254 -4.97 17.97 -1.87
N ALA A 255 -5.60 17.21 -0.97
CA ALA A 255 -5.28 15.80 -0.71
C ALA A 255 -5.56 14.86 -1.89
N LYS A 256 -6.44 15.25 -2.82
CA LYS A 256 -6.80 14.49 -4.04
C LYS A 256 -6.02 14.92 -5.28
N SER A 257 -5.31 16.05 -5.21
CA SER A 257 -4.64 16.64 -6.36
C SER A 257 -3.39 15.87 -6.76
N THR A 258 -3.24 15.57 -8.06
CA THR A 258 -1.99 15.07 -8.66
C THR A 258 -1.01 16.20 -9.00
N GLY A 259 -1.37 17.45 -8.69
CA GLY A 259 -0.59 18.63 -9.04
C GLY A 259 -0.93 19.82 -8.16
N PRO A 260 -0.49 19.83 -6.89
CA PRO A 260 -0.96 20.79 -5.90
C PRO A 260 -0.53 22.22 -6.19
N PHE A 261 0.65 22.44 -6.80
CA PHE A 261 1.08 23.77 -7.24
C PHE A 261 0.18 24.28 -8.37
N GLY A 262 -0.12 23.46 -9.38
CA GLY A 262 -1.06 23.83 -10.44
C GLY A 262 -2.45 24.18 -9.89
N LEU A 263 -2.95 23.38 -8.94
CA LEU A 263 -4.22 23.64 -8.27
C LEU A 263 -4.20 24.96 -7.47
N ALA A 264 -3.15 25.23 -6.70
CA ALA A 264 -3.03 26.47 -5.94
C ALA A 264 -3.04 27.71 -6.86
N PHE A 265 -2.27 27.68 -7.95
CA PHE A 265 -2.27 28.77 -8.92
C PHE A 265 -3.61 28.92 -9.67
N ALA A 266 -4.33 27.82 -9.89
CA ALA A 266 -5.68 27.86 -10.44
C ALA A 266 -6.67 28.57 -9.51
N HIS A 267 -6.56 28.34 -8.20
CA HIS A 267 -7.36 29.03 -7.18
C HIS A 267 -7.00 30.51 -7.02
N MET A 268 -5.72 30.86 -7.17
CA MET A 268 -5.26 32.25 -7.01
C MET A 268 -5.62 33.13 -8.22
N PHE A 269 -5.55 32.56 -9.42
CA PHE A 269 -5.69 33.33 -10.66
C PHE A 269 -6.70 32.71 -11.63
N SER A 270 -6.35 31.61 -12.29
CA SER A 270 -7.21 30.96 -13.28
C SER A 270 -6.73 29.54 -13.62
N PRO A 271 -7.62 28.66 -14.11
CA PRO A 271 -7.25 27.30 -14.54
C PRO A 271 -6.12 27.27 -15.57
N MET A 272 -6.05 28.27 -16.47
CA MET A 272 -4.98 28.37 -17.48
C MET A 272 -3.61 28.56 -16.84
N ILE A 273 -3.49 29.40 -15.82
CA ILE A 273 -2.24 29.61 -15.09
C ILE A 273 -1.86 28.35 -14.31
N GLY A 274 -2.86 27.66 -13.74
CA GLY A 274 -2.67 26.34 -13.13
C GLY A 274 -2.04 25.34 -14.10
N SER A 275 -2.55 25.24 -15.33
CA SER A 275 -1.98 24.40 -16.38
C SER A 275 -0.55 24.81 -16.75
N ILE A 276 -0.25 26.10 -16.87
CA ILE A 276 1.14 26.55 -17.14
C ILE A 276 2.09 26.07 -16.04
N VAL A 277 1.69 26.18 -14.78
CA VAL A 277 2.49 25.70 -13.65
C VAL A 277 2.66 24.18 -13.66
N MET A 278 1.64 23.43 -14.08
CA MET A 278 1.76 21.97 -14.28
C MET A 278 2.76 21.60 -15.37
N ALA A 279 2.81 22.35 -16.47
CA ALA A 279 3.79 22.14 -17.53
C ALA A 279 5.22 22.46 -17.06
N LEU A 280 5.40 23.54 -16.30
CA LEU A 280 6.67 23.90 -15.67
C LEU A 280 7.13 22.85 -14.65
N ALA A 281 6.21 22.28 -13.87
CA ALA A 281 6.49 21.17 -12.96
C ALA A 281 6.95 19.91 -13.69
N ALA A 282 6.27 19.54 -14.79
CA ALA A 282 6.68 18.41 -15.64
C ALA A 282 8.10 18.62 -16.19
N MET A 283 8.39 19.84 -16.68
CA MET A 283 9.72 20.23 -17.16
C MET A 283 10.80 20.08 -16.08
N ALA A 284 10.51 20.54 -14.85
CA ALA A 284 11.44 20.42 -13.73
C ALA A 284 11.68 18.96 -13.30
N CYS A 285 10.63 18.12 -13.29
CA CYS A 285 10.77 16.68 -13.03
C CYS A 285 11.65 15.98 -14.08
N VAL A 286 11.49 16.32 -15.37
CA VAL A 286 12.36 15.80 -16.44
C VAL A 286 13.80 16.28 -16.27
N GLY A 287 14.01 17.53 -15.90
CA GLY A 287 15.33 18.08 -15.57
C GLY A 287 16.02 17.35 -14.42
N SER A 288 15.27 17.08 -13.35
CA SER A 288 15.75 16.31 -12.20
C SER A 288 16.08 14.87 -12.57
N LEU A 289 15.24 14.21 -13.38
CA LEU A 289 15.51 12.86 -13.88
C LEU A 289 16.83 12.79 -14.66
N LEU A 290 17.09 13.80 -15.51
CA LEU A 290 18.36 13.90 -16.24
C LEU A 290 19.56 14.03 -15.29
N GLY A 291 19.47 14.89 -14.27
CA GLY A 291 20.51 15.09 -13.27
C GLY A 291 20.80 13.84 -12.44
N TRP A 292 19.75 13.10 -12.04
CA TRP A 292 19.88 11.88 -11.27
C TRP A 292 20.40 10.70 -12.09
N GLN A 293 19.98 10.54 -13.35
CA GLN A 293 20.55 9.55 -14.27
C GLN A 293 22.03 9.81 -14.55
N PHE A 294 22.42 11.08 -14.66
CA PHE A 294 23.82 11.46 -14.79
C PHE A 294 24.62 11.08 -13.54
N THR A 295 24.12 11.41 -12.35
CA THR A 295 24.77 11.08 -11.07
C THR A 295 24.89 9.57 -10.86
N LEU A 296 23.87 8.80 -11.26
CA LEU A 296 23.87 7.34 -11.25
C LEU A 296 25.01 6.78 -12.14
N ALA A 297 25.13 7.31 -13.35
CA ALA A 297 26.13 6.88 -14.31
C ALA A 297 27.56 7.24 -13.87
N GLN A 298 27.75 8.44 -13.31
CA GLN A 298 29.05 8.87 -12.78
C GLN A 298 29.47 8.05 -11.55
N THR A 299 28.52 7.75 -10.65
CA THR A 299 28.77 6.90 -9.48
C THR A 299 29.23 5.50 -9.89
N ALA A 300 28.59 4.90 -10.89
CA ALA A 300 29.01 3.61 -11.44
C ALA A 300 30.39 3.66 -12.06
N LYS A 301 30.69 4.75 -12.79
CA LYS A 301 31.99 4.98 -13.41
C LYS A 301 33.10 5.10 -12.36
N ASP A 302 32.93 5.93 -11.33
CA ASP A 302 33.92 6.12 -10.27
C ASP A 302 34.24 4.81 -9.52
N ALA A 303 33.22 3.97 -9.28
CA ALA A 303 33.40 2.65 -8.69
C ALA A 303 34.10 1.65 -9.63
N ALA A 304 33.79 1.71 -10.93
CA ALA A 304 34.46 0.87 -11.94
C ALA A 304 35.93 1.27 -12.13
N ASP A 305 36.23 2.56 -12.14
CA ASP A 305 37.60 3.09 -12.20
C ASP A 305 38.41 2.68 -10.95
N SER A 306 37.73 2.49 -9.81
CA SER A 306 38.31 1.99 -8.56
C SER A 306 38.39 0.45 -8.47
N ASN A 307 38.12 -0.28 -9.57
CA ASN A 307 38.05 -1.75 -9.63
C ASN A 307 37.02 -2.39 -8.68
N MET A 308 36.04 -1.61 -8.20
CA MET A 308 34.96 -2.07 -7.32
C MET A 308 33.70 -2.48 -8.09
N PHE A 309 33.66 -2.20 -9.39
CA PHE A 309 32.52 -2.45 -10.26
C PHE A 309 32.99 -2.94 -11.64
N PRO A 310 32.15 -3.62 -12.44
CA PRO A 310 32.58 -4.15 -13.73
C PRO A 310 33.13 -3.07 -14.68
N SER A 311 34.22 -3.39 -15.38
CA SER A 311 34.94 -2.47 -16.29
C SER A 311 34.13 -1.98 -17.50
N ILE A 312 32.93 -2.51 -17.72
CA ILE A 312 32.02 -1.96 -18.73
C ILE A 312 31.53 -0.55 -18.35
N PHE A 313 31.43 -0.25 -17.05
CA PHE A 313 30.97 1.04 -16.54
C PHE A 313 32.05 2.13 -16.55
N SER A 314 33.34 1.77 -16.71
CA SER A 314 34.43 2.76 -16.81
C SER A 314 34.58 3.36 -18.21
N LYS A 315 34.02 2.72 -19.25
CA LYS A 315 34.12 3.14 -20.65
C LYS A 315 33.31 4.41 -20.91
N ALA A 316 33.99 5.52 -21.16
CA ALA A 316 33.39 6.80 -21.52
C ALA A 316 33.45 7.06 -23.04
N SER A 317 32.45 7.78 -23.57
CA SER A 317 32.41 8.28 -24.94
C SER A 317 33.37 9.46 -25.14
N HIS A 318 33.54 9.94 -26.39
CA HIS A 318 34.33 11.14 -26.68
C HIS A 318 33.85 12.39 -25.91
N ASN A 319 32.56 12.44 -25.56
CA ASN A 319 31.94 13.51 -24.77
C ASN A 319 31.98 13.25 -23.26
N GLY A 320 32.71 12.22 -22.79
CA GLY A 320 32.84 11.89 -21.37
C GLY A 320 31.65 11.16 -20.76
N ALA A 321 30.67 10.70 -21.56
CA ALA A 321 29.49 9.98 -21.06
C ALA A 321 29.72 8.46 -21.01
N PRO A 322 29.48 7.76 -19.89
CA PRO A 322 29.61 6.30 -19.80
C PRO A 322 28.40 5.56 -20.42
N ILE A 323 28.25 5.68 -21.75
CA ILE A 323 27.09 5.19 -22.52
C ILE A 323 26.74 3.70 -22.23
N PRO A 324 27.69 2.75 -22.23
CA PRO A 324 27.35 1.34 -21.94
C PRO A 324 26.72 1.16 -20.56
N GLY A 325 27.23 1.87 -19.55
CA GLY A 325 26.66 1.86 -18.19
C GLY A 325 25.25 2.46 -18.15
N MET A 326 25.04 3.57 -18.85
CA MET A 326 23.72 4.20 -18.97
C MET A 326 22.69 3.28 -19.63
N ILE A 327 23.06 2.55 -20.68
CA ILE A 327 22.16 1.58 -21.35
C ILE A 327 21.79 0.43 -20.41
N ILE A 328 22.78 -0.14 -19.71
CA ILE A 328 22.52 -1.22 -18.72
C ILE A 328 21.56 -0.72 -17.64
N MET A 329 21.77 0.49 -17.14
CA MET A 329 20.87 1.07 -16.14
C MET A 329 19.49 1.38 -16.69
N GLY A 330 19.37 1.87 -17.93
CA GLY A 330 18.09 2.04 -18.60
C GLY A 330 17.29 0.74 -18.68
N ILE A 331 17.96 -0.39 -18.99
CA ILE A 331 17.32 -1.72 -18.99
C ILE A 331 16.89 -2.12 -17.58
N VAL A 332 17.78 -2.00 -16.59
CA VAL A 332 17.47 -2.33 -15.18
C VAL A 332 16.28 -1.52 -14.67
N GLN A 333 16.27 -0.21 -14.91
CA GLN A 333 15.19 0.68 -14.50
C GLN A 333 13.88 0.38 -15.25
N SER A 334 13.95 -0.06 -16.51
CA SER A 334 12.77 -0.52 -17.25
C SER A 334 12.18 -1.79 -16.64
N LEU A 335 13.02 -2.75 -16.22
CA LEU A 335 12.58 -3.96 -15.53
C LEU A 335 11.97 -3.65 -14.16
N MET A 336 12.53 -2.68 -13.44
CA MET A 336 11.96 -2.18 -12.18
C MET A 336 10.63 -1.46 -12.39
N ALA A 337 10.48 -0.69 -13.48
CA ALA A 337 9.20 -0.09 -13.83
C ALA A 337 8.12 -1.16 -14.10
N LEU A 338 8.49 -2.26 -14.78
CA LEU A 338 7.59 -3.39 -15.02
C LEU A 338 7.21 -4.15 -13.74
N SER A 339 8.12 -4.28 -12.78
CA SER A 339 7.83 -4.96 -11.50
C SER A 339 7.03 -4.12 -10.51
N THR A 340 6.85 -2.83 -10.79
CA THR A 340 6.18 -1.86 -9.89
C THR A 340 4.82 -1.40 -10.41
N ILE A 341 4.26 -2.10 -11.41
CA ILE A 341 2.94 -1.81 -11.96
C ILE A 341 1.89 -1.81 -10.83
N SER A 342 1.27 -0.64 -10.62
CA SER A 342 0.23 -0.43 -9.63
C SER A 342 -0.99 0.25 -10.27
N PRO A 343 -2.22 -0.03 -9.79
CA PRO A 343 -3.40 0.74 -10.15
C PRO A 343 -3.34 2.21 -9.71
N ASN A 344 -2.54 2.54 -8.69
CA ASN A 344 -2.44 3.89 -8.13
C ASN A 344 -1.01 4.44 -8.22
N LEU A 345 -0.83 5.52 -9.00
CA LEU A 345 0.46 6.18 -9.22
C LEU A 345 1.05 6.78 -7.94
N ALA A 346 0.22 7.31 -7.04
CA ALA A 346 0.69 7.89 -5.79
C ALA A 346 1.21 6.83 -4.81
N GLU A 347 0.59 5.64 -4.79
CA GLU A 347 1.06 4.50 -3.99
C GLU A 347 2.34 3.90 -4.57
N GLN A 348 2.41 3.74 -5.90
CA GLN A 348 3.63 3.32 -6.59
C GLN A 348 4.79 4.27 -6.25
N PHE A 349 4.56 5.58 -6.34
CA PHE A 349 5.53 6.60 -5.98
C PHE A 349 5.97 6.49 -4.52
N ALA A 350 5.02 6.42 -3.57
CA ALA A 350 5.34 6.35 -2.14
C ALA A 350 6.16 5.10 -1.78
N ALA A 351 5.82 3.94 -2.35
CA ALA A 351 6.55 2.69 -2.11
C ALA A 351 8.00 2.76 -2.63
N LEU A 352 8.19 3.29 -3.84
CA LEU A 352 9.52 3.50 -4.42
C LEU A 352 10.34 4.51 -3.61
N VAL A 353 9.70 5.61 -3.18
CA VAL A 353 10.33 6.65 -2.37
C VAL A 353 10.80 6.10 -1.03
N ASN A 354 9.95 5.40 -0.28
CA ASN A 354 10.33 4.88 1.04
C ASN A 354 11.52 3.92 0.94
N LEU A 355 11.54 3.03 -0.06
CA LEU A 355 12.67 2.13 -0.26
C LEU A 355 13.95 2.88 -0.68
N ALA A 356 13.83 3.90 -1.55
CA ALA A 356 14.96 4.73 -1.95
C ALA A 356 15.52 5.55 -0.77
N VAL A 357 14.65 6.12 0.07
CA VAL A 357 15.06 6.84 1.29
C VAL A 357 15.86 5.91 2.20
N VAL A 358 15.35 4.71 2.51
CA VAL A 358 16.06 3.76 3.37
C VAL A 358 17.44 3.40 2.80
N THR A 359 17.49 3.08 1.50
CA THR A 359 18.74 2.69 0.84
C THR A 359 19.72 3.87 0.66
N ASN A 360 19.27 5.12 0.75
CA ASN A 360 20.12 6.31 0.74
C ASN A 360 20.60 6.74 2.14
N VAL A 361 19.75 6.59 3.16
CA VAL A 361 20.05 7.03 4.53
C VAL A 361 21.12 6.15 5.19
N LEU A 362 21.17 4.86 4.87
CA LEU A 362 22.24 3.96 5.33
C LEU A 362 23.65 4.46 4.90
N PRO A 363 23.90 4.78 3.61
CA PRO A 363 25.08 5.52 3.16
C PRO A 363 25.41 6.75 4.01
N TYR A 364 24.42 7.58 4.34
CA TYR A 364 24.65 8.80 5.13
C TYR A 364 25.20 8.48 6.51
N ILE A 365 24.63 7.51 7.21
CA ILE A 365 25.09 7.09 8.53
C ILE A 365 26.54 6.61 8.46
N ILE A 366 26.86 5.73 7.50
CA ILE A 366 28.20 5.16 7.34
C ILE A 366 29.21 6.28 7.01
N SER A 367 28.91 7.15 6.04
CA SER A 367 29.82 8.22 5.64
C SER A 367 29.99 9.30 6.72
N LEU A 368 28.94 9.66 7.47
CA LEU A 368 29.05 10.60 8.59
C LEU A 368 29.81 10.01 9.77
N SER A 369 29.63 8.72 10.06
CA SER A 369 30.42 8.05 11.11
C SER A 369 31.91 7.97 10.75
N ALA A 370 32.25 7.93 9.46
CA ALA A 370 33.64 8.00 9.02
C ALA A 370 34.32 9.35 9.32
N LEU A 371 33.54 10.43 9.44
CA LEU A 371 34.06 11.79 9.73
C LEU A 371 34.86 11.83 11.04
N PHE A 372 34.49 11.04 12.06
CA PHE A 372 35.23 11.00 13.33
C PHE A 372 36.66 10.50 13.17
N VAL A 373 36.86 9.49 12.31
CA VAL A 373 38.17 8.94 11.98
C VAL A 373 38.94 9.93 11.09
N MET A 374 38.29 10.47 10.06
CA MET A 374 38.88 11.46 9.16
C MET A 374 39.40 12.71 9.90
N MET A 375 38.62 13.26 10.84
CA MET A 375 39.04 14.44 11.61
C MET A 375 40.22 14.14 12.55
N ARG A 376 40.26 12.93 13.14
CA ARG A 376 41.36 12.48 14.00
C ARG A 376 42.64 12.34 13.19
N ASP A 377 42.56 11.66 12.05
CA ASP A 377 43.72 11.36 11.20
C ASP A 377 44.25 12.64 10.51
N ALA A 378 43.38 13.62 10.25
CA ALA A 378 43.76 14.95 9.77
C ALA A 378 44.35 15.88 10.86
N GLY A 379 44.40 15.46 12.13
CA GLY A 379 44.93 16.27 13.22
C GLY A 379 44.10 17.52 13.52
N THR A 380 42.77 17.43 13.37
CA THR A 380 41.86 18.58 13.53
C THR A 380 41.88 19.14 14.96
N GLU A 381 41.84 20.46 15.11
CA GLU A 381 41.83 21.12 16.41
C GLU A 381 40.71 20.59 17.33
N PRO A 382 40.95 20.35 18.64
CA PRO A 382 39.98 19.76 19.56
C PRO A 382 38.63 20.48 19.62
N ALA A 383 38.62 21.81 19.53
CA ALA A 383 37.39 22.60 19.53
C ALA A 383 36.53 22.34 18.27
N VAL A 384 37.18 22.28 17.10
CA VAL A 384 36.54 21.98 15.82
C VAL A 384 36.07 20.53 15.78
N TYR A 385 36.88 19.60 16.27
CA TYR A 385 36.52 18.18 16.41
C TYR A 385 35.24 18.01 17.23
N ARG A 386 35.16 18.64 18.41
CA ARG A 386 33.98 18.55 19.29
C ARG A 386 32.74 19.14 18.64
N ARG A 387 32.85 20.33 18.03
CA ARG A 387 31.73 20.97 17.32
C ARG A 387 31.21 20.09 16.18
N ASN A 388 32.11 19.65 15.30
CA ASN A 388 31.76 18.83 14.15
C ASN A 388 31.22 17.45 14.58
N GLY A 389 31.78 16.87 15.64
CA GLY A 389 31.32 15.61 16.22
C GLY A 389 29.90 15.70 16.76
N ILE A 390 29.55 16.77 17.49
CA ILE A 390 28.17 16.99 17.97
C ILE A 390 27.19 17.08 16.79
N VAL A 391 27.52 17.85 15.75
CA VAL A 391 26.66 17.99 14.56
C VAL A 391 26.53 16.65 13.82
N ALA A 392 27.60 15.88 13.69
CA ALA A 392 27.58 14.55 13.09
C ALA A 392 26.71 13.56 13.89
N VAL A 393 26.74 13.60 15.22
CA VAL A 393 25.84 12.79 16.06
C VAL A 393 24.38 13.18 15.82
N ILE A 394 24.06 14.48 15.80
CA ILE A 394 22.69 14.96 15.53
C ILE A 394 22.22 14.46 14.15
N ALA A 395 23.09 14.57 13.14
CA ALA A 395 22.82 14.09 11.79
C ALA A 395 22.53 12.58 11.76
N MET A 396 23.36 11.77 12.43
CA MET A 396 23.15 10.31 12.50
C MET A 396 21.89 9.92 13.30
N VAL A 397 21.59 10.61 14.42
CA VAL A 397 20.36 10.37 15.19
C VAL A 397 19.13 10.66 14.35
N TYR A 398 19.14 11.78 13.62
CA TYR A 398 18.09 12.10 12.67
C TYR A 398 17.97 11.05 11.55
N SER A 399 19.09 10.59 10.98
CA SER A 399 19.10 9.52 9.97
C SER A 399 18.49 8.21 10.51
N VAL A 400 18.82 7.81 11.74
CA VAL A 400 18.22 6.62 12.38
C VAL A 400 16.72 6.80 12.60
N TYR A 401 16.29 7.99 13.04
CA TYR A 401 14.87 8.28 13.19
C TYR A 401 14.13 8.28 11.84
N ALA A 402 14.74 8.77 10.77
CA ALA A 402 14.16 8.73 9.43
C ALA A 402 14.04 7.29 8.90
N LEU A 403 14.99 6.39 9.21
CA LEU A 403 14.85 4.96 8.91
C LEU A 403 13.64 4.37 9.63
N TYR A 404 13.48 4.66 10.93
CA TYR A 404 12.31 4.22 11.69
C TYR A 404 11.00 4.74 11.09
N ALA A 405 10.95 6.03 10.73
CA ALA A 405 9.77 6.68 10.14
C ALA A 405 9.42 6.20 8.72
N SER A 406 10.37 5.58 8.00
CA SER A 406 10.16 5.08 6.63
C SER A 406 9.32 3.79 6.57
N GLY A 407 9.03 3.18 7.72
CA GLY A 407 8.18 2.00 7.82
C GLY A 407 8.94 0.67 7.77
N LYS A 408 8.36 -0.36 8.39
CA LYS A 408 9.02 -1.66 8.62
C LYS A 408 9.40 -2.37 7.31
N ASP A 409 8.54 -2.31 6.30
CA ASP A 409 8.75 -3.02 5.03
C ASP A 409 9.90 -2.40 4.22
N ALA A 410 9.97 -1.07 4.19
CA ALA A 410 11.06 -0.35 3.54
C ALA A 410 12.39 -0.62 4.25
N VAL A 411 12.40 -0.62 5.59
CA VAL A 411 13.58 -0.95 6.40
C VAL A 411 14.02 -2.39 6.16
N LEU A 412 13.10 -3.35 6.16
CA LEU A 412 13.39 -4.75 5.85
C LEU A 412 13.99 -4.89 4.44
N GLY A 413 13.41 -4.23 3.44
CA GLY A 413 13.93 -4.19 2.08
C GLY A 413 15.36 -3.64 2.03
N GLY A 414 15.63 -2.52 2.71
CA GLY A 414 16.96 -1.93 2.81
C GLY A 414 17.97 -2.84 3.51
N MET A 415 17.57 -3.53 4.58
CA MET A 415 18.42 -4.51 5.26
C MET A 415 18.75 -5.72 4.37
N LEU A 416 17.78 -6.22 3.60
CA LEU A 416 18.01 -7.30 2.63
C LEU A 416 18.97 -6.87 1.53
N VAL A 417 18.79 -5.67 0.97
CA VAL A 417 19.73 -5.09 0.00
C VAL A 417 21.13 -4.97 0.61
N MET A 418 21.23 -4.49 1.85
CA MET A 418 22.50 -4.37 2.55
C MET A 418 23.19 -5.74 2.72
N ALA A 419 22.45 -6.77 3.13
CA ALA A 419 22.96 -8.13 3.24
C ALA A 419 23.42 -8.69 1.88
N ILE A 420 22.65 -8.47 0.81
CA ILE A 420 23.03 -8.84 -0.56
C ILE A 420 24.32 -8.11 -0.97
N GLY A 421 24.47 -6.83 -0.61
CA GLY A 421 25.68 -6.05 -0.85
C GLY A 421 26.92 -6.73 -0.26
N TYR A 422 26.85 -7.20 0.99
CA TYR A 422 27.94 -7.95 1.61
C TYR A 422 28.22 -9.29 0.92
N VAL A 423 27.19 -10.01 0.49
CA VAL A 423 27.36 -11.26 -0.26
C VAL A 423 28.08 -11.01 -1.59
N ILE A 424 27.67 -9.98 -2.35
CA ILE A 424 28.32 -9.59 -3.60
C ILE A 424 29.77 -9.18 -3.34
N TYR A 425 30.02 -8.37 -2.31
CA TYR A 425 31.37 -7.98 -1.92
C TYR A 425 32.23 -9.20 -1.59
N GLY A 426 31.69 -10.22 -0.90
CA GLY A 426 32.39 -11.47 -0.59
C GLY A 426 32.95 -12.19 -1.84
N PHE A 427 32.26 -12.11 -2.98
CA PHE A 427 32.76 -12.66 -4.25
C PHE A 427 33.79 -11.76 -4.95
N ILE A 428 33.77 -10.46 -4.70
CA ILE A 428 34.69 -9.48 -5.31
C ILE A 428 35.97 -9.34 -4.47
N ALA A 429 35.87 -9.46 -3.14
CA ALA A 429 36.96 -9.24 -2.18
C ALA A 429 38.25 -10.03 -2.49
N PRO A 430 38.21 -11.32 -2.90
CA PRO A 430 39.42 -12.05 -3.26
C PRO A 430 40.22 -11.42 -4.40
N ARG A 431 39.54 -10.72 -5.33
CA ARG A 431 40.20 -10.04 -6.45
C ARG A 431 40.92 -8.77 -6.01
N LEU A 432 40.40 -8.10 -4.99
CA LEU A 432 40.98 -6.89 -4.42
C LEU A 432 42.18 -7.19 -3.51
N SER A 433 42.14 -8.32 -2.78
CA SER A 433 43.29 -8.81 -2.00
C SER A 433 44.44 -9.33 -2.88
N LEU A 434 44.14 -9.86 -4.06
CA LEU A 434 45.13 -10.37 -5.02
C LEU A 434 45.80 -9.27 -5.87
N LEU A 435 45.43 -8.00 -5.74
CA LEU A 435 46.15 -6.90 -6.38
C LEU A 435 47.52 -6.60 -5.73
N GLY A 436 47.85 -7.28 -4.63
CA GLY A 436 49.23 -7.45 -4.15
C GLY A 436 50.00 -8.62 -4.83
N ALA A 437 49.34 -9.50 -5.58
CA ALA A 437 49.94 -10.69 -6.19
C ALA A 437 49.27 -11.08 -7.53
N LYS A 438 49.84 -10.54 -8.63
CA LYS A 438 49.69 -10.95 -10.06
C LYS A 438 48.27 -11.32 -10.56
N ALA A 439 47.72 -10.40 -11.33
CA ALA A 439 46.44 -10.50 -12.04
C ALA A 439 46.32 -11.68 -13.02
N ARG A 440 45.14 -12.34 -13.04
CA ARG A 440 44.69 -13.26 -14.10
C ARG A 440 43.44 -12.67 -14.79
N LYS A 441 43.37 -12.85 -16.12
CA LYS A 441 42.36 -12.26 -17.04
C LYS A 441 40.90 -12.66 -16.72
N PRO A 442 39.91 -11.80 -17.05
CA PRO A 442 38.53 -11.92 -16.56
C PRO A 442 37.67 -12.88 -17.39
N THR A 443 36.70 -13.54 -16.74
CA THR A 443 35.57 -14.23 -17.37
C THR A 443 34.27 -13.45 -17.16
N ILE A 444 33.45 -13.43 -18.22
CA ILE A 444 32.27 -12.57 -18.47
C ILE A 444 31.07 -12.84 -17.52
N ALA A 445 31.18 -13.80 -16.60
CA ALA A 445 30.06 -14.25 -15.76
C ALA A 445 29.59 -13.24 -14.69
N ALA A 446 30.40 -12.23 -14.32
CA ALA A 446 30.05 -11.29 -13.26
C ALA A 446 29.00 -10.22 -13.67
N ALA A 447 28.92 -9.88 -14.97
CA ALA A 447 27.96 -8.88 -15.45
C ALA A 447 26.52 -9.43 -15.46
N SER A 448 26.36 -10.73 -15.75
CA SER A 448 25.06 -11.40 -15.79
C SER A 448 24.48 -11.64 -14.40
N ILE A 449 25.31 -11.82 -13.37
CA ILE A 449 24.86 -12.08 -11.99
C ILE A 449 24.39 -10.79 -11.29
N ILE A 450 24.97 -9.63 -11.59
CA ILE A 450 24.50 -8.33 -11.07
C ILE A 450 23.12 -8.00 -11.67
N ALA A 451 22.92 -8.27 -12.97
CA ALA A 451 21.61 -8.13 -13.60
C ALA A 451 20.58 -9.14 -13.03
N PHE A 452 20.99 -10.39 -12.79
CA PHE A 452 20.13 -11.44 -12.24
C PHE A 452 19.78 -11.22 -10.76
N LEU A 453 20.68 -10.67 -9.94
CA LEU A 453 20.42 -10.36 -8.53
C LEU A 453 19.65 -9.05 -8.32
N VAL A 454 19.74 -8.08 -9.23
CA VAL A 454 18.82 -6.92 -9.24
C VAL A 454 17.40 -7.36 -9.65
N LEU A 455 17.28 -8.41 -10.47
CA LEU A 455 16.00 -9.08 -10.80
C LEU A 455 15.50 -10.02 -9.70
N CYS A 456 16.39 -10.59 -8.88
CA CYS A 456 16.06 -11.53 -7.80
C CYS A 456 16.07 -10.93 -6.39
N ALA A 457 16.41 -9.65 -6.22
CA ALA A 457 15.96 -8.91 -5.05
C ALA A 457 14.43 -9.03 -5.05
N PRO A 458 13.80 -9.50 -3.96
CA PRO A 458 12.37 -9.69 -3.94
C PRO A 458 11.74 -8.34 -4.27
N ALA A 459 11.17 -8.22 -5.47
CA ALA A 459 10.24 -7.14 -5.76
C ALA A 459 9.24 -7.18 -4.60
N PRO A 460 8.98 -6.05 -3.91
CA PRO A 460 7.95 -6.03 -2.89
C PRO A 460 6.68 -6.46 -3.61
N ARG A 461 6.25 -7.69 -3.35
CA ARG A 461 4.87 -8.07 -3.63
C ARG A 461 4.04 -7.02 -2.90
N PRO A 462 3.00 -6.44 -3.51
CA PRO A 462 2.01 -5.70 -2.75
C PRO A 462 1.31 -6.73 -1.85
N ALA A 463 1.93 -7.00 -0.70
CA ALA A 463 1.34 -7.72 0.39
C ALA A 463 0.66 -6.64 1.21
N HIS A 464 -0.68 -6.73 1.29
CA HIS A 464 -1.50 -5.93 2.17
C HIS A 464 -0.80 -5.72 3.52
N ALA A 465 -0.37 -4.48 3.75
CA ALA A 465 0.03 -4.03 5.06
C ALA A 465 -1.24 -3.90 5.90
N ALA A 466 -1.68 -5.02 6.47
CA ALA A 466 -2.54 -5.01 7.65
C ALA A 466 -1.70 -4.43 8.79
N GLY A 467 -1.84 -3.13 9.02
CA GLY A 467 -1.01 -2.38 9.96
C GLY A 467 -1.29 -0.90 9.98
N ALA A 468 -2.52 -0.54 10.34
CA ALA A 468 -2.97 0.79 10.76
C ALA A 468 -2.79 1.93 9.73
N SER A 469 -3.68 1.98 8.73
CA SER A 469 -4.06 3.25 8.10
C SER A 469 -5.58 3.40 8.19
N ALA A 470 -6.05 4.28 9.07
CA ALA A 470 -7.42 4.77 9.01
C ALA A 470 -7.54 5.76 7.84
N ALA A 471 -8.67 5.69 7.14
CA ALA A 471 -9.12 6.54 6.04
C ALA A 471 -8.67 6.15 4.60
N GLN A 472 -8.90 4.90 4.20
CA GLN A 472 -9.64 4.68 2.95
C GLN A 472 -10.96 5.46 3.04
N SER A 473 -11.44 6.10 1.97
CA SER A 473 -12.78 6.71 1.98
C SER A 473 -13.80 5.60 2.31
N GLY A 474 -14.22 5.52 3.57
CA GLY A 474 -15.11 4.46 4.07
C GLY A 474 -16.42 4.43 3.28
N ALA A 475 -17.08 3.28 3.26
CA ALA A 475 -18.31 3.07 2.49
C ALA A 475 -19.36 4.16 2.79
N LEU A 476 -19.49 4.58 4.06
CA LEU A 476 -20.39 5.66 4.46
C LEU A 476 -20.10 7.00 3.76
N ALA A 477 -18.82 7.34 3.56
CA ALA A 477 -18.43 8.56 2.84
C ALA A 477 -18.78 8.49 1.35
N ARG A 478 -18.56 7.33 0.71
CA ARG A 478 -18.95 7.11 -0.69
C ARG A 478 -20.47 7.12 -0.88
N ILE A 479 -21.21 6.50 0.04
CA ILE A 479 -22.67 6.51 0.03
C ILE A 479 -23.20 7.95 0.16
N LYS A 480 -22.60 8.74 1.06
CA LYS A 480 -22.94 10.16 1.22
C LYS A 480 -22.67 11.00 -0.02
N GLN A 481 -21.56 10.74 -0.72
CA GLN A 481 -21.19 11.47 -1.93
C GLN A 481 -22.04 11.10 -3.13
N THR A 482 -22.34 9.81 -3.32
CA THR A 482 -23.06 9.31 -4.49
C THR A 482 -24.58 9.36 -4.33
N GLY A 483 -25.07 9.40 -3.09
CA GLY A 483 -26.49 9.20 -2.79
C GLY A 483 -26.99 7.79 -3.13
N LYS A 484 -26.08 6.82 -3.25
CA LYS A 484 -26.38 5.43 -3.60
C LYS A 484 -25.70 4.48 -2.63
N ILE A 485 -26.39 3.40 -2.28
CA ILE A 485 -25.80 2.25 -1.57
C ILE A 485 -25.93 1.02 -2.46
N ASN A 486 -24.80 0.37 -2.74
CA ASN A 486 -24.76 -0.85 -3.54
C ASN A 486 -24.75 -2.06 -2.61
N ILE A 487 -25.81 -2.86 -2.65
CA ILE A 487 -25.99 -4.03 -1.79
C ILE A 487 -25.78 -5.29 -2.63
N GLY A 488 -24.75 -6.06 -2.28
CA GLY A 488 -24.42 -7.32 -2.91
C GLY A 488 -25.15 -8.50 -2.28
N TYR A 489 -25.60 -9.46 -3.07
CA TYR A 489 -26.14 -10.72 -2.56
C TYR A 489 -25.75 -11.91 -3.44
N VAL A 490 -25.55 -13.05 -2.80
CA VAL A 490 -25.46 -14.35 -3.48
C VAL A 490 -26.86 -14.94 -3.54
N ASP A 491 -27.27 -15.49 -4.68
CA ASP A 491 -28.56 -16.15 -4.79
C ASP A 491 -28.50 -17.53 -4.11
N VAL A 492 -29.10 -17.63 -2.91
CA VAL A 492 -29.05 -18.81 -2.02
C VAL A 492 -30.42 -19.50 -1.87
N ALA A 493 -31.36 -19.16 -2.76
CA ALA A 493 -32.75 -19.62 -2.76
C ALA A 493 -33.61 -19.13 -1.55
N SER A 494 -34.93 -19.27 -1.71
CA SER A 494 -35.89 -18.98 -0.63
C SER A 494 -35.60 -19.81 0.62
N PRO A 495 -35.66 -19.22 1.83
CA PRO A 495 -36.21 -17.89 2.16
C PRO A 495 -35.16 -16.79 2.47
N PHE A 496 -33.90 -16.93 2.02
CA PHE A 496 -32.78 -16.06 2.44
C PHE A 496 -32.61 -14.78 1.63
N VAL A 497 -32.04 -14.86 0.42
CA VAL A 497 -32.09 -13.83 -0.63
C VAL A 497 -32.21 -14.55 -1.96
N TYR A 498 -33.20 -14.18 -2.75
CA TYR A 498 -33.42 -14.67 -4.11
C TYR A 498 -34.16 -13.61 -4.93
N ARG A 499 -34.20 -13.78 -6.25
CA ARG A 499 -35.01 -12.93 -7.12
C ARG A 499 -36.45 -13.43 -7.19
N ASP A 500 -37.41 -12.55 -6.95
CA ASP A 500 -38.83 -12.84 -7.22
C ASP A 500 -39.12 -12.85 -8.74
N SER A 501 -40.37 -13.18 -9.11
CA SER A 501 -40.83 -13.19 -10.50
C SER A 501 -40.77 -11.82 -11.18
N GLU A 502 -40.67 -10.73 -10.41
CA GLU A 502 -40.50 -9.36 -10.88
C GLU A 502 -39.01 -8.95 -10.95
N GLY A 503 -38.09 -9.85 -10.62
CA GLY A 503 -36.65 -9.63 -10.65
C GLY A 503 -36.08 -8.87 -9.45
N ARG A 504 -36.87 -8.64 -8.39
CA ARG A 504 -36.46 -7.94 -7.17
C ARG A 504 -35.79 -8.89 -6.18
N ALA A 505 -34.75 -8.42 -5.50
CA ALA A 505 -34.13 -9.16 -4.41
C ALA A 505 -35.05 -9.17 -3.18
N VAL A 506 -35.56 -10.35 -2.81
CA VAL A 506 -36.46 -10.55 -1.67
C VAL A 506 -35.95 -11.68 -0.77
N GLY A 507 -36.39 -11.67 0.49
CA GLY A 507 -36.02 -12.69 1.47
C GLY A 507 -35.72 -12.07 2.84
N TYR A 508 -35.37 -12.93 3.81
CA TYR A 508 -35.03 -12.50 5.15
C TYR A 508 -33.80 -11.57 5.18
N LEU A 509 -32.70 -12.00 4.57
CA LEU A 509 -31.45 -11.24 4.55
C LEU A 509 -31.57 -9.95 3.73
N ALA A 510 -32.39 -9.96 2.67
CA ALA A 510 -32.72 -8.76 1.91
C ALA A 510 -33.46 -7.73 2.79
N GLY A 511 -34.42 -8.19 3.61
CA GLY A 511 -35.11 -7.34 4.57
C GLY A 511 -34.20 -6.74 5.63
N ILE A 512 -33.25 -7.53 6.17
CA ILE A 512 -32.26 -7.04 7.13
C ILE A 512 -31.36 -5.96 6.51
N CYS A 513 -30.80 -6.22 5.33
CA CYS A 513 -29.97 -5.25 4.62
C CYS A 513 -30.73 -3.99 4.21
N GLN A 514 -31.99 -4.12 3.81
CA GLN A 514 -32.84 -2.97 3.54
C GLN A 514 -33.05 -2.11 4.78
N GLY A 515 -33.26 -2.74 5.95
CA GLY A 515 -33.35 -2.03 7.23
C GLY A 515 -32.06 -1.28 7.59
N VAL A 516 -30.89 -1.84 7.28
CA VAL A 516 -29.61 -1.13 7.41
C VAL A 516 -29.55 0.07 6.45
N ALA A 517 -29.94 -0.10 5.19
CA ALA A 517 -29.98 1.00 4.22
C ALA A 517 -30.94 2.12 4.62
N ASP A 518 -32.06 1.80 5.27
CA ASP A 518 -33.01 2.81 5.77
C ASP A 518 -32.45 3.57 6.99
N GLN A 519 -31.64 2.91 7.83
CA GLN A 519 -30.87 3.61 8.86
C GLN A 519 -29.82 4.55 8.25
N VAL A 520 -29.20 4.18 7.11
CA VAL A 520 -28.27 5.05 6.38
C VAL A 520 -28.97 6.33 5.91
N LYS A 521 -30.19 6.22 5.35
CA LYS A 521 -31.00 7.38 4.95
C LYS A 521 -31.18 8.39 6.08
N SER A 522 -31.57 7.91 7.26
CA SER A 522 -31.85 8.77 8.41
C SER A 522 -30.59 9.40 9.01
N ARG A 523 -29.53 8.61 9.28
CA ARG A 523 -28.31 9.10 9.93
C ARG A 523 -27.46 10.01 9.05
N LEU A 524 -27.40 9.74 7.74
CA LEU A 524 -26.63 10.58 6.80
C LEU A 524 -27.44 11.74 6.23
N SER A 525 -28.71 11.90 6.62
CA SER A 525 -29.63 12.92 6.10
C SER A 525 -29.78 12.86 4.57
N LEU A 526 -29.97 11.66 4.03
CA LEU A 526 -30.10 11.38 2.60
C LEU A 526 -31.50 10.82 2.28
N PRO A 527 -32.55 11.67 2.23
CA PRO A 527 -33.92 11.21 2.00
C PRO A 527 -34.13 10.58 0.60
N ALA A 528 -33.27 10.92 -0.37
CA ALA A 528 -33.29 10.40 -1.74
C ALA A 528 -32.27 9.27 -2.00
N LEU A 529 -31.80 8.57 -0.95
CA LEU A 529 -30.83 7.48 -1.11
C LEU A 529 -31.39 6.36 -2.01
N THR A 530 -30.68 6.04 -3.08
CA THR A 530 -31.02 4.92 -3.97
C THR A 530 -30.35 3.64 -3.49
N VAL A 531 -31.11 2.56 -3.32
CA VAL A 531 -30.60 1.23 -2.95
C VAL A 531 -30.49 0.37 -4.20
N ASN A 532 -29.27 0.05 -4.61
CA ASN A 532 -29.01 -0.80 -5.77
C ASN A 532 -28.71 -2.22 -5.33
N TRP A 533 -29.43 -3.20 -5.86
CA TRP A 533 -29.21 -4.62 -5.58
C TRP A 533 -28.35 -5.25 -6.67
N ILE A 534 -27.19 -5.78 -6.29
CA ILE A 534 -26.20 -6.36 -7.21
C ILE A 534 -26.05 -7.84 -6.87
N GLN A 535 -26.40 -8.70 -7.82
CA GLN A 535 -26.15 -10.13 -7.68
C GLN A 535 -24.65 -10.40 -7.89
N VAL A 536 -24.04 -11.12 -6.96
CA VAL A 536 -22.65 -11.57 -7.04
C VAL A 536 -22.59 -13.09 -6.95
N SER A 537 -21.66 -13.70 -7.68
CA SER A 537 -21.34 -15.11 -7.53
C SER A 537 -20.62 -15.39 -6.21
N SER A 538 -20.68 -16.63 -5.74
CA SER A 538 -19.94 -17.04 -4.54
C SER A 538 -18.44 -16.72 -4.66
N ASP A 539 -17.81 -16.98 -5.80
CA ASP A 539 -16.35 -16.80 -5.95
C ASP A 539 -15.92 -15.33 -6.04
N GLU A 540 -16.80 -14.42 -6.47
CA GLU A 540 -16.46 -13.01 -6.63
C GLU A 540 -16.87 -12.12 -5.45
N ARG A 541 -17.73 -12.61 -4.54
CA ARG A 541 -18.39 -11.77 -3.52
C ARG A 541 -17.44 -10.96 -2.65
N TYR A 542 -16.27 -11.52 -2.31
CA TYR A 542 -15.24 -10.80 -1.53
C TYR A 542 -14.55 -9.73 -2.36
N ARG A 543 -14.20 -10.04 -3.62
CA ARG A 543 -13.60 -9.06 -4.53
C ARG A 543 -14.58 -7.92 -4.81
N ALA A 544 -15.88 -8.20 -4.93
CA ALA A 544 -16.89 -7.17 -5.14
C ALA A 544 -16.92 -6.11 -4.01
N LEU A 545 -16.68 -6.51 -2.76
CA LEU A 545 -16.51 -5.59 -1.62
C LEU A 545 -15.17 -4.83 -1.68
N GLN A 546 -14.09 -5.53 -2.02
CA GLN A 546 -12.73 -4.97 -2.11
C GLN A 546 -12.59 -3.94 -3.25
N ASP A 547 -13.20 -4.23 -4.40
CA ASP A 547 -13.24 -3.38 -5.58
C ASP A 547 -14.29 -2.26 -5.47
N HIS A 548 -15.00 -2.17 -4.33
CA HIS A 548 -16.08 -1.21 -4.06
C HIS A 548 -17.24 -1.24 -5.07
N ARG A 549 -17.46 -2.39 -5.74
CA ARG A 549 -18.66 -2.62 -6.56
C ARG A 549 -19.92 -2.72 -5.70
N ILE A 550 -19.77 -3.27 -4.49
CA ILE A 550 -20.79 -3.32 -3.44
C ILE A 550 -20.23 -2.71 -2.16
N ASP A 551 -21.09 -2.07 -1.38
CA ASP A 551 -20.77 -1.45 -0.08
C ASP A 551 -21.13 -2.36 1.09
N LEU A 552 -22.09 -3.28 0.89
CA LEU A 552 -22.57 -4.23 1.90
C LEU A 552 -22.89 -5.57 1.23
N LEU A 553 -22.40 -6.67 1.79
CA LEU A 553 -22.74 -8.04 1.38
C LEU A 553 -23.82 -8.62 2.28
N CYS A 554 -24.96 -8.99 1.70
CA CYS A 554 -26.11 -9.53 2.41
C CYS A 554 -25.97 -11.01 2.74
N GLY A 555 -25.36 -11.26 3.89
CA GLY A 555 -25.27 -12.58 4.49
C GLY A 555 -24.16 -13.42 3.87
N ASP A 556 -23.20 -13.78 4.69
CA ASP A 556 -22.15 -14.73 4.36
C ASP A 556 -21.80 -15.55 5.63
N PRO A 557 -21.52 -16.85 5.51
CA PRO A 557 -21.04 -17.65 6.63
C PRO A 557 -19.71 -17.12 7.17
N GLU A 558 -19.65 -16.82 8.47
CA GLU A 558 -18.41 -16.40 9.11
C GLU A 558 -17.40 -17.55 9.14
N THR A 559 -16.30 -17.37 8.42
CA THR A 559 -15.17 -18.32 8.41
C THR A 559 -13.86 -17.60 8.67
N LEU A 560 -12.88 -18.31 9.25
CA LEU A 560 -11.54 -17.76 9.43
C LEU A 560 -10.91 -17.34 8.10
N THR A 561 -11.17 -18.12 7.03
CA THR A 561 -10.75 -17.78 5.67
C THR A 561 -11.44 -16.51 5.16
N GLY A 562 -12.76 -16.37 5.35
CA GLY A 562 -13.50 -15.17 4.96
C GLY A 562 -13.01 -13.90 5.67
N ARG A 563 -12.65 -14.02 6.96
CA ARG A 563 -12.07 -12.93 7.76
C ARG A 563 -10.71 -12.43 7.24
N GLN A 564 -10.04 -13.19 6.37
CA GLN A 564 -8.84 -12.71 5.67
C GLN A 564 -9.17 -11.71 4.55
N PHE A 565 -10.42 -11.64 4.08
CA PHE A 565 -10.79 -10.83 2.92
C PHE A 565 -11.79 -9.72 3.23
N ILE A 566 -12.69 -9.93 4.21
CA ILE A 566 -13.76 -9.00 4.60
C ILE A 566 -13.89 -8.91 6.12
N SER A 567 -14.55 -7.86 6.61
CA SER A 567 -14.97 -7.75 8.01
C SER A 567 -16.45 -8.15 8.13
N TYR A 568 -16.81 -8.80 9.25
CA TYR A 568 -18.18 -9.24 9.51
C TYR A 568 -18.85 -8.39 10.60
N SER A 569 -20.14 -8.12 10.41
CA SER A 569 -21.00 -7.53 11.45
C SER A 569 -21.29 -8.50 12.59
N VAL A 570 -22.02 -8.05 13.61
CA VAL A 570 -22.75 -8.95 14.52
C VAL A 570 -23.66 -9.89 13.70
N PRO A 571 -23.84 -11.14 14.14
CA PRO A 571 -24.47 -12.15 13.32
C PRO A 571 -25.98 -11.94 13.22
N VAL A 572 -26.50 -12.11 12.01
CA VAL A 572 -27.90 -11.78 11.65
C VAL A 572 -28.85 -12.97 11.70
N TYR A 573 -28.31 -14.18 11.72
CA TYR A 573 -29.08 -15.42 11.82
C TYR A 573 -28.17 -16.61 12.20
N PRO A 574 -28.61 -17.54 13.08
CA PRO A 574 -27.87 -18.77 13.37
C PRO A 574 -28.17 -19.86 12.34
N GLY A 575 -27.33 -19.96 11.31
CA GLY A 575 -27.35 -21.03 10.31
C GLY A 575 -26.91 -22.39 10.86
N GLY A 576 -27.19 -23.44 10.10
CA GLY A 576 -26.80 -24.79 10.48
C GLY A 576 -27.59 -25.90 9.79
N VAL A 577 -26.99 -27.08 9.83
CA VAL A 577 -27.61 -28.29 9.28
C VAL A 577 -28.78 -28.72 10.18
N GLY A 578 -29.95 -28.84 9.59
CA GLY A 578 -31.13 -29.47 10.16
C GLY A 578 -31.45 -30.79 9.48
N ALA A 579 -32.42 -31.52 10.04
CA ALA A 579 -32.91 -32.78 9.51
C ALA A 579 -34.42 -32.71 9.27
N LEU A 580 -34.84 -33.06 8.04
CA LEU A 580 -36.22 -33.24 7.64
C LEU A 580 -36.53 -34.74 7.58
N MET A 581 -37.66 -35.14 8.14
CA MET A 581 -38.18 -36.50 8.06
C MET A 581 -39.70 -36.49 8.06
N ARG A 582 -40.31 -37.66 7.87
CA ARG A 582 -41.76 -37.82 7.99
C ARG A 582 -42.21 -37.77 9.45
N THR A 583 -43.46 -37.37 9.69
CA THR A 583 -44.07 -37.37 11.03
C THR A 583 -44.22 -38.78 11.62
N ASP A 584 -44.43 -39.79 10.76
CA ASP A 584 -44.54 -41.21 11.11
C ASP A 584 -43.19 -41.97 11.16
N ALA A 585 -42.05 -41.25 11.15
CA ALA A 585 -40.73 -41.87 11.27
C ALA A 585 -40.58 -42.64 12.60
N ALA A 586 -39.77 -43.71 12.59
CA ALA A 586 -39.57 -44.55 13.76
C ALA A 586 -39.15 -43.74 14.99
N ARG A 587 -39.83 -43.96 16.12
CA ARG A 587 -39.65 -43.20 17.37
C ARG A 587 -38.19 -43.11 17.81
N GLY A 588 -37.46 -44.24 17.78
CA GLY A 588 -36.05 -44.28 18.16
C GLY A 588 -35.13 -43.44 17.26
N LEU A 589 -35.43 -43.36 15.96
CA LEU A 589 -34.69 -42.49 15.04
C LEU A 589 -34.95 -41.00 15.34
N LYS A 590 -36.22 -40.67 15.61
CA LYS A 590 -36.62 -39.31 15.98
C LYS A 590 -35.97 -38.86 17.29
N GLU A 591 -36.02 -39.69 18.33
CA GLU A 591 -35.41 -39.38 19.64
C GLU A 591 -33.89 -39.21 19.52
N LEU A 592 -33.21 -40.14 18.85
CA LEU A 592 -31.77 -40.10 18.62
C LEU A 592 -31.31 -38.83 17.88
N LEU A 593 -31.97 -38.51 16.76
CA LEU A 593 -31.61 -37.33 15.96
C LEU A 593 -32.08 -36.02 16.59
N SER A 594 -33.11 -36.04 17.44
CA SER A 594 -33.53 -34.85 18.20
C SER A 594 -32.60 -34.52 19.36
N GLY A 595 -31.73 -35.46 19.76
CA GLY A 595 -30.84 -35.27 20.92
C GLY A 595 -31.59 -35.31 22.25
N ALA A 596 -32.76 -35.97 22.30
CA ALA A 596 -33.42 -36.26 23.55
C ALA A 596 -32.57 -37.27 24.33
N ASP A 597 -32.42 -37.08 25.64
CA ASP A 597 -31.73 -38.03 26.51
C ASP A 597 -32.40 -39.40 26.40
N ILE A 598 -31.74 -40.32 25.71
CA ILE A 598 -32.15 -41.73 25.59
C ILE A 598 -32.18 -42.37 27.01
N GLU A 599 -31.54 -41.74 27.98
CA GLU A 599 -31.50 -42.13 29.40
C GLU A 599 -32.84 -41.96 30.13
N ALA A 600 -33.76 -41.11 29.67
CA ALA A 600 -34.91 -40.71 30.49
C ALA A 600 -36.15 -41.63 30.35
N HIS A 601 -36.30 -42.47 29.32
CA HIS A 601 -37.60 -43.13 29.02
C HIS A 601 -37.55 -44.60 28.56
N GLY A 602 -36.64 -45.43 29.11
CA GLY A 602 -36.79 -46.90 29.06
C GLY A 602 -35.50 -47.69 28.84
N PRO A 603 -35.55 -49.03 28.98
CA PRO A 603 -34.37 -49.89 28.86
C PRO A 603 -33.73 -49.82 27.46
N ILE A 604 -32.43 -49.57 27.43
CA ILE A 604 -31.55 -49.35 26.26
C ILE A 604 -31.35 -50.63 25.39
N TRP A 605 -32.04 -51.73 25.72
CA TRP A 605 -31.79 -53.09 25.20
C TRP A 605 -32.33 -53.42 23.80
N ARG A 606 -32.71 -52.45 22.95
CA ARG A 606 -33.33 -52.77 21.64
C ARG A 606 -32.57 -52.38 20.37
N ALA A 607 -31.48 -51.63 20.44
CA ALA A 607 -30.46 -51.52 19.39
C ALA A 607 -29.42 -50.48 19.83
N SER A 608 -28.14 -50.67 19.50
CA SER A 608 -27.17 -49.58 19.67
C SER A 608 -27.54 -48.41 18.74
N PRO A 609 -27.28 -47.14 19.12
CA PRO A 609 -27.50 -45.99 18.25
C PRO A 609 -26.92 -46.17 16.83
N ALA A 610 -25.78 -46.85 16.72
CA ALA A 610 -25.17 -47.20 15.45
C ALA A 610 -26.03 -48.16 14.60
N GLN A 611 -26.62 -49.19 15.20
CA GLN A 611 -27.52 -50.12 14.48
C GLN A 611 -28.76 -49.40 13.92
N LEU A 612 -29.35 -48.48 14.69
CA LEU A 612 -30.50 -47.70 14.24
C LEU A 612 -30.15 -46.79 13.06
N LEU A 613 -28.99 -46.11 13.11
CA LEU A 613 -28.53 -45.23 12.03
C LEU A 613 -28.10 -46.03 10.79
N ASN A 614 -27.47 -47.19 10.96
CA ASN A 614 -27.00 -48.05 9.87
C ASN A 614 -28.15 -48.59 9.01
N ALA A 615 -29.36 -48.70 9.56
CA ALA A 615 -30.56 -49.10 8.83
C ALA A 615 -31.20 -47.97 8.01
N GLN A 616 -30.67 -46.74 8.08
CA GLN A 616 -31.25 -45.58 7.40
C GLN A 616 -30.55 -45.24 6.09
N THR A 617 -31.32 -44.59 5.20
CA THR A 617 -30.83 -43.89 4.03
C THR A 617 -30.94 -42.38 4.26
N PHE A 618 -29.81 -41.68 4.25
CA PHE A 618 -29.72 -40.24 4.40
C PHE A 618 -29.50 -39.56 3.07
N SER A 619 -30.05 -38.36 2.90
CA SER A 619 -29.86 -37.55 1.70
C SER A 619 -29.40 -36.13 2.00
N ALA A 620 -28.64 -35.56 1.08
CA ALA A 620 -28.22 -34.16 1.07
C ALA A 620 -28.04 -33.67 -0.37
N VAL A 621 -28.12 -32.37 -0.61
CA VAL A 621 -27.91 -31.81 -1.96
C VAL A 621 -26.45 -31.98 -2.39
N LYS A 622 -26.23 -32.45 -3.62
CA LYS A 622 -24.89 -32.70 -4.17
C LYS A 622 -23.99 -31.46 -4.09
N ASP A 623 -22.70 -31.67 -3.84
CA ASP A 623 -21.64 -30.64 -3.81
C ASP A 623 -21.80 -29.52 -2.76
N THR A 624 -22.74 -29.68 -1.81
CA THR A 624 -22.96 -28.72 -0.73
C THR A 624 -22.10 -28.98 0.52
N PRO A 625 -21.88 -27.96 1.39
CA PRO A 625 -21.28 -28.15 2.71
C PRO A 625 -21.99 -29.21 3.55
N THR A 626 -23.32 -29.29 3.46
CA THR A 626 -24.13 -30.28 4.18
C THR A 626 -23.83 -31.71 3.75
N ALA A 627 -23.68 -31.94 2.44
CA ALA A 627 -23.29 -33.27 1.94
C ALA A 627 -21.89 -33.67 2.39
N ARG A 628 -20.93 -32.72 2.41
CA ARG A 628 -19.59 -32.98 2.95
C ARG A 628 -19.65 -33.33 4.44
N TRP A 629 -20.32 -32.50 5.24
CA TRP A 629 -20.52 -32.73 6.67
C TRP A 629 -21.16 -34.08 6.97
N LEU A 630 -22.21 -34.45 6.24
CA LEU A 630 -22.91 -35.72 6.42
C LEU A 630 -21.96 -36.91 6.16
N ASN A 631 -21.23 -36.87 5.04
CA ASN A 631 -20.26 -37.92 4.71
C ASN A 631 -19.11 -38.01 5.73
N ASP A 632 -18.64 -36.87 6.24
CA ASP A 632 -17.61 -36.83 7.29
C ASP A 632 -18.11 -37.50 8.58
N ARG A 633 -19.35 -37.22 9.00
CA ARG A 633 -19.93 -37.83 10.20
C ARG A 633 -20.19 -39.33 10.04
N ILE A 634 -20.61 -39.79 8.86
CA ILE A 634 -20.72 -41.22 8.57
C ILE A 634 -19.36 -41.92 8.71
N ARG A 635 -18.28 -41.31 8.20
CA ARG A 635 -16.92 -41.87 8.31
C ARG A 635 -16.40 -41.83 9.75
N GLU A 636 -16.55 -40.71 10.44
CA GLU A 636 -16.08 -40.51 11.81
C GLU A 636 -16.72 -41.50 12.78
N PHE A 637 -18.03 -41.69 12.69
CA PHE A 637 -18.77 -42.64 13.52
C PHE A 637 -18.77 -44.08 12.99
N LYS A 638 -18.06 -44.35 11.89
CA LYS A 638 -17.95 -45.67 11.24
C LYS A 638 -19.31 -46.32 10.96
N LEU A 639 -20.26 -45.51 10.50
CA LEU A 639 -21.61 -45.96 10.18
C LEU A 639 -21.65 -46.59 8.78
N THR A 640 -22.45 -47.63 8.61
CA THR A 640 -22.73 -48.28 7.32
C THR A 640 -24.01 -47.76 6.67
N ALA A 641 -24.57 -46.66 7.19
CA ALA A 641 -25.77 -46.01 6.66
C ALA A 641 -25.57 -45.57 5.20
N ARG A 642 -26.62 -45.69 4.38
CA ARG A 642 -26.55 -45.30 2.97
C ARG A 642 -26.70 -43.79 2.84
N VAL A 643 -25.75 -43.12 2.17
CA VAL A 643 -25.88 -41.69 1.82
C VAL A 643 -26.13 -41.56 0.33
N VAL A 644 -27.17 -40.81 -0.04
CA VAL A 644 -27.50 -40.48 -1.43
C VAL A 644 -27.48 -38.97 -1.63
N THR A 645 -27.05 -38.52 -2.80
CA THR A 645 -27.08 -37.09 -3.15
C THR A 645 -28.28 -36.78 -4.03
N VAL A 646 -28.95 -35.65 -3.78
CA VAL A 646 -30.05 -35.13 -4.60
C VAL A 646 -29.62 -33.89 -5.38
N SER A 647 -30.32 -33.57 -6.46
CA SER A 647 -30.01 -32.41 -7.31
C SER A 647 -30.58 -31.09 -6.79
N SER A 648 -31.66 -31.12 -6.00
CA SER A 648 -32.30 -29.93 -5.44
C SER A 648 -32.94 -30.19 -4.08
N HIS A 649 -33.24 -29.11 -3.34
CA HIS A 649 -33.97 -29.20 -2.07
C HIS A 649 -35.37 -29.80 -2.24
N GLU A 650 -36.05 -29.48 -3.35
CA GLU A 650 -37.37 -30.03 -3.68
C GLU A 650 -37.31 -31.53 -3.95
N GLU A 651 -36.27 -32.00 -4.64
CA GLU A 651 -36.04 -33.43 -4.84
C GLU A 651 -35.76 -34.13 -3.50
N GLY A 652 -34.96 -33.52 -2.62
CA GLY A 652 -34.70 -34.06 -1.28
C GLY A 652 -35.97 -34.25 -0.46
N VAL A 653 -36.85 -33.24 -0.44
CA VAL A 653 -38.16 -33.31 0.23
C VAL A 653 -39.03 -34.40 -0.40
N ARG A 654 -39.08 -34.48 -1.74
CA ARG A 654 -39.85 -35.50 -2.46
C ARG A 654 -39.37 -36.91 -2.16
N GLN A 655 -38.05 -37.14 -2.10
CA GLN A 655 -37.49 -38.45 -1.77
C GLN A 655 -37.82 -38.90 -0.33
N VAL A 656 -37.99 -37.97 0.61
CA VAL A 656 -38.49 -38.28 1.97
C VAL A 656 -39.97 -38.64 1.95
N LEU A 657 -40.80 -37.91 1.22
CA LEU A 657 -42.23 -38.21 1.06
C LEU A 657 -42.45 -39.59 0.42
N ASP A 658 -41.72 -39.86 -0.67
CA ASP A 658 -41.73 -41.13 -1.43
C ASP A 658 -41.13 -42.31 -0.65
N ARG A 659 -40.64 -42.10 0.58
CA ARG A 659 -39.93 -43.10 1.40
C ARG A 659 -38.67 -43.68 0.74
N LYS A 660 -38.09 -42.98 -0.25
CA LYS A 660 -36.80 -43.36 -0.87
C LYS A 660 -35.62 -43.04 0.03
N THR A 661 -35.75 -42.02 0.87
CA THR A 661 -34.77 -41.62 1.89
C THR A 661 -35.48 -41.40 3.22
N ASN A 662 -34.84 -41.76 4.32
CA ASN A 662 -35.43 -41.66 5.66
C ASN A 662 -35.30 -40.25 6.23
N VAL A 663 -34.16 -39.59 5.96
CA VAL A 663 -33.86 -38.23 6.46
C VAL A 663 -33.16 -37.42 5.38
N PHE A 664 -33.63 -36.20 5.16
CA PHE A 664 -32.97 -35.22 4.31
C PHE A 664 -32.30 -34.13 5.15
N PHE A 665 -31.00 -33.96 4.96
CA PHE A 665 -30.19 -32.94 5.63
C PHE A 665 -29.95 -31.74 4.72
N ALA A 666 -30.28 -30.55 5.19
CA ALA A 666 -30.01 -29.27 4.55
C ALA A 666 -29.96 -28.15 5.60
N GLU A 667 -29.78 -26.91 5.17
CA GLU A 667 -29.93 -25.75 6.06
C GLU A 667 -31.34 -25.74 6.68
N ARG A 668 -31.43 -25.66 8.00
CA ARG A 668 -32.69 -25.89 8.73
C ARG A 668 -33.82 -24.97 8.26
N GLN A 669 -33.53 -23.72 7.92
CA GLN A 669 -34.57 -22.78 7.46
C GLN A 669 -35.09 -23.09 6.07
N ILE A 670 -34.23 -23.58 5.17
CA ILE A 670 -34.67 -24.05 3.85
C ILE A 670 -35.63 -25.23 4.03
N LEU A 671 -35.33 -26.13 4.97
CA LEU A 671 -36.23 -27.24 5.29
C LEU A 671 -37.57 -26.75 5.86
N GLN A 672 -37.54 -25.78 6.79
CA GLN A 672 -38.77 -25.23 7.38
C GLN A 672 -39.63 -24.52 6.34
N ASP A 673 -39.01 -23.73 5.46
CA ASP A 673 -39.69 -23.08 4.34
C ASP A 673 -40.24 -24.10 3.33
N ALA A 674 -39.47 -25.14 3.02
CA ALA A 674 -39.92 -26.22 2.14
C ALA A 674 -41.12 -27.00 2.70
N VAL A 675 -41.17 -27.24 4.01
CA VAL A 675 -42.34 -27.86 4.67
C VAL A 675 -43.55 -26.95 4.59
N LYS A 676 -43.38 -25.64 4.85
CA LYS A 676 -44.49 -24.67 4.77
C LYS A 676 -45.07 -24.55 3.36
N ARG A 677 -44.23 -24.66 2.34
CA ARG A 677 -44.64 -24.60 0.92
C ARG A 677 -45.17 -25.93 0.37
N SER A 678 -44.94 -27.03 1.07
CA SER A 678 -45.39 -28.36 0.64
C SER A 678 -46.88 -28.54 0.90
N THR A 679 -47.60 -29.13 -0.06
CA THR A 679 -48.99 -29.56 0.11
C THR A 679 -49.16 -30.72 1.09
N ALA A 680 -48.05 -31.37 1.49
CA ALA A 680 -48.02 -32.49 2.43
C ALA A 680 -47.37 -32.09 3.77
N SER A 681 -47.51 -30.83 4.18
CA SER A 681 -46.90 -30.26 5.40
C SER A 681 -47.18 -31.10 6.67
N ASP A 682 -48.39 -31.63 6.83
CA ASP A 682 -48.79 -32.47 7.99
C ASP A 682 -48.03 -33.81 8.07
N SER A 683 -47.45 -34.25 6.96
CA SER A 683 -46.70 -35.51 6.88
C SER A 683 -45.18 -35.33 7.10
N LEU A 684 -44.70 -34.09 7.22
CA LEU A 684 -43.29 -33.74 7.32
C LEU A 684 -43.00 -32.99 8.62
N GLN A 685 -41.81 -33.21 9.17
CA GLN A 685 -41.31 -32.48 10.33
C GLN A 685 -39.82 -32.17 10.16
N VAL A 686 -39.44 -30.95 10.54
CA VAL A 686 -38.05 -30.56 10.71
C VAL A 686 -37.72 -30.68 12.20
N LEU A 687 -36.63 -31.39 12.52
CA LEU A 687 -36.20 -31.52 13.91
C LEU A 687 -35.80 -30.15 14.49
N GLN A 688 -36.05 -29.99 15.79
CA GLN A 688 -35.64 -28.77 16.50
C GLN A 688 -34.12 -28.65 16.62
N ARG A 689 -33.43 -29.79 16.76
CA ARG A 689 -31.97 -29.85 16.86
C ARG A 689 -31.29 -29.31 15.60
N ARG A 690 -30.30 -28.44 15.79
CA ARG A 690 -29.29 -28.11 14.79
C ARG A 690 -28.05 -28.97 15.01
N PHE A 691 -27.54 -29.58 13.95
CA PHE A 691 -26.35 -30.44 14.03
C PHE A 691 -25.04 -29.66 13.88
N THR A 692 -25.12 -28.48 13.27
CA THR A 692 -24.03 -27.52 13.20
C THR A 692 -24.57 -26.15 13.57
N VAL A 693 -23.67 -25.25 13.98
CA VAL A 693 -23.97 -23.84 14.16
C VAL A 693 -23.01 -23.05 13.30
N VAL A 694 -23.55 -22.27 12.38
CA VAL A 694 -22.80 -21.41 11.47
C VAL A 694 -23.35 -20.00 11.64
N LEU A 695 -22.50 -19.08 12.07
CA LEU A 695 -22.88 -17.68 12.18
C LEU A 695 -22.96 -17.09 10.77
N VAL A 696 -24.12 -16.55 10.41
CA VAL A 696 -24.29 -15.78 9.18
C VAL A 696 -24.32 -14.32 9.54
N SER A 697 -23.48 -13.52 8.88
CA SER A 697 -23.29 -12.10 9.19
C SER A 697 -23.25 -11.28 7.92
N LEU A 698 -23.40 -9.96 8.04
CA LEU A 698 -23.22 -9.07 6.90
C LEU A 698 -21.74 -8.81 6.68
N GLY A 699 -21.33 -8.80 5.42
CA GLY A 699 -19.96 -8.52 5.04
C GLY A 699 -19.78 -7.04 4.70
N VAL A 700 -18.72 -6.43 5.22
CA VAL A 700 -18.26 -5.09 4.83
C VAL A 700 -16.81 -5.16 4.37
N ALA A 701 -16.35 -4.11 3.69
CA ALA A 701 -14.95 -4.02 3.28
C ALA A 701 -14.03 -4.21 4.49
N ARG A 702 -12.93 -4.97 4.30
CA ARG A 702 -11.95 -5.20 5.36
C ARG A 702 -11.35 -3.86 5.78
N GLU A 703 -11.15 -3.67 7.09
CA GLU A 703 -10.62 -2.44 7.70
C GLU A 703 -11.54 -1.20 7.59
N ASP A 704 -12.78 -1.34 7.11
CA ASP A 704 -13.81 -0.29 7.16
C ASP A 704 -14.61 -0.37 8.48
N GLU A 705 -13.92 -0.05 9.59
CA GLU A 705 -14.51 -0.15 10.94
C GLU A 705 -15.65 0.86 11.17
N ASP A 706 -15.66 2.00 10.46
CA ASP A 706 -16.77 2.96 10.55
C ASP A 706 -18.05 2.38 9.95
N MET A 707 -17.96 1.77 8.75
CA MET A 707 -19.10 1.08 8.15
C MET A 707 -19.52 -0.12 9.01
N ARG A 708 -18.56 -0.89 9.53
CA ARG A 708 -18.84 -2.02 10.41
C ARG A 708 -19.58 -1.60 11.67
N LEU A 709 -19.07 -0.60 12.38
CA LEU A 709 -19.68 -0.04 13.59
C LEU A 709 -21.09 0.48 13.29
N PHE A 710 -21.27 1.15 12.16
CA PHE A 710 -22.59 1.61 11.73
C PHE A 710 -23.57 0.45 11.51
N VAL A 711 -23.14 -0.61 10.84
CA VAL A 711 -23.95 -1.81 10.62
C VAL A 711 -24.28 -2.47 11.95
N ASP A 712 -23.30 -2.63 12.84
CA ASP A 712 -23.48 -3.26 14.16
C ASP A 712 -24.44 -2.48 15.05
N GLN A 713 -24.36 -1.14 15.05
CA GLN A 713 -25.33 -0.28 15.74
C GLN A 713 -26.73 -0.39 15.13
N SER A 714 -26.83 -0.47 13.79
CA SER A 714 -28.11 -0.60 13.09
C SER A 714 -28.78 -1.95 13.42
N LEU A 715 -28.01 -3.03 13.43
CA LEU A 715 -28.47 -4.37 13.80
C LEU A 715 -28.84 -4.44 15.29
N SER A 716 -28.01 -3.90 16.18
CA SER A 716 -28.30 -3.88 17.62
C SER A 716 -29.57 -3.10 17.96
N LYS A 717 -29.83 -1.98 17.27
CA LYS A 717 -31.12 -1.25 17.38
C LYS A 717 -32.29 -2.08 16.86
N MET A 718 -32.13 -2.76 15.73
CA MET A 718 -33.15 -3.63 15.15
C MET A 718 -33.50 -4.81 16.08
N TYR A 719 -32.49 -5.36 16.78
CA TYR A 719 -32.66 -6.45 17.75
C TYR A 719 -33.33 -5.97 19.03
N THR A 720 -32.89 -4.83 19.57
CA THR A 720 -33.44 -4.24 20.79
C THR A 720 -34.90 -3.81 20.64
N SER A 721 -35.25 -3.21 19.50
CA SER A 721 -36.62 -2.80 19.18
C SER A 721 -37.56 -3.96 18.81
N GLY A 722 -37.02 -5.17 18.61
CA GLY A 722 -37.80 -6.32 18.16
C GLY A 722 -38.19 -6.28 16.68
N ALA A 723 -37.73 -5.29 15.91
CA ALA A 723 -38.04 -5.15 14.48
C ALA A 723 -37.62 -6.38 13.64
N TYR A 724 -36.56 -7.07 14.05
CA TYR A 724 -36.12 -8.32 13.41
C TYR A 724 -37.18 -9.43 13.48
N ARG A 725 -38.04 -9.44 14.52
CA ARG A 725 -39.03 -10.51 14.74
C ARG A 725 -40.06 -10.54 13.62
N GLY A 726 -40.51 -9.38 13.13
CA GLY A 726 -41.46 -9.31 12.02
C GLY A 726 -40.89 -9.94 10.74
N LEU A 727 -39.62 -9.64 10.43
CA LEU A 727 -38.90 -10.26 9.31
C LEU A 727 -38.70 -11.77 9.53
N PHE A 728 -38.32 -12.16 10.74
CA PHE A 728 -38.10 -13.56 11.08
C PHE A 728 -39.40 -14.38 10.97
N VAL A 729 -40.51 -13.90 11.53
CA VAL A 729 -41.80 -14.58 11.46
C VAL A 729 -42.30 -14.70 10.03
N LYS A 730 -42.14 -13.65 9.21
CA LYS A 730 -42.53 -13.65 7.81
C LYS A 730 -41.84 -14.76 7.00
N TRP A 731 -40.54 -14.97 7.21
CA TRP A 731 -39.73 -15.87 6.37
C TRP A 731 -39.47 -17.24 7.01
N PHE A 732 -39.28 -17.29 8.32
CA PHE A 732 -38.90 -18.50 9.07
C PHE A 732 -39.99 -18.99 10.04
N GLY A 733 -40.94 -18.14 10.43
CA GLY A 733 -41.99 -18.45 11.42
C GLY A 733 -41.58 -18.05 12.85
N GLU A 734 -42.32 -18.48 13.87
CA GLU A 734 -42.02 -18.07 15.24
C GLU A 734 -40.62 -18.50 15.68
N PRO A 735 -39.78 -17.59 16.20
CA PRO A 735 -38.45 -17.94 16.69
C PRO A 735 -38.54 -18.79 17.95
N ASP A 736 -37.79 -19.90 17.97
CA ASP A 736 -37.59 -20.72 19.17
C ASP A 736 -36.78 -19.97 20.25
N GLU A 737 -36.77 -20.48 21.48
CA GLU A 737 -36.07 -19.83 22.61
C GLU A 737 -34.57 -19.66 22.35
N ASP A 738 -33.94 -20.60 21.67
CA ASP A 738 -32.52 -20.50 21.31
C ASP A 738 -32.28 -19.38 20.30
N THR A 739 -33.17 -19.21 19.33
CA THR A 739 -33.14 -18.09 18.38
C THR A 739 -33.36 -16.76 19.11
N LYS A 740 -34.30 -16.69 20.06
CA LYS A 740 -34.49 -15.47 20.89
C LYS A 740 -33.26 -15.17 21.76
N LYS A 741 -32.60 -16.19 22.30
CA LYS A 741 -31.35 -16.03 23.06
C LYS A 741 -30.21 -15.56 22.15
N PHE A 742 -30.12 -16.10 20.93
CA PHE A 742 -29.13 -15.69 19.94
C PHE A 742 -29.21 -14.20 19.65
N TYR A 743 -30.39 -13.65 19.32
CA TYR A 743 -30.51 -12.22 19.03
C TYR A 743 -30.22 -11.36 20.27
N ARG A 744 -30.64 -11.81 21.47
CA ARG A 744 -30.29 -11.13 22.73
C ARG A 744 -28.78 -11.09 22.97
N ALA A 745 -28.07 -12.18 22.63
CA ALA A 745 -26.62 -12.27 22.79
C ALA A 745 -25.84 -11.51 21.70
N ALA A 746 -26.45 -11.30 20.53
CA ALA A 746 -25.84 -10.55 19.42
C ALA A 746 -25.96 -9.02 19.58
N ILE A 747 -26.77 -8.53 20.53
CA ILE A 747 -26.91 -7.09 20.81
C ILE A 747 -25.61 -6.57 21.43
N LEU A 748 -25.05 -5.52 20.84
CA LEU A 748 -24.01 -4.72 21.46
C LEU A 748 -24.64 -3.49 22.13
N PRO A 749 -24.36 -3.23 23.42
CA PRO A 749 -24.84 -2.02 24.10
C PRO A 749 -24.18 -0.76 23.51
N GLU A 750 -24.89 0.37 23.53
CA GLU A 750 -24.36 1.69 23.15
C GLU A 750 -23.45 2.30 24.24
#